data_AF-A0A840S123-F1
#
_entry.id   AF-A0A840S123-F1
#
_cell.length_a   1.000
_cell.length_b   1.000
_cell.length_c   1.000
_cell.angle_alpha   90.00
_cell.angle_beta   90.00
_cell.angle_gamma   90.00
#
_symmetry.space_group_name_H-M   'P 1'
#
loop_
_entity.id
_entity.type
_entity.pdbx_description
1 polymer ?
#
loop_
_entity_poly.entity_id
_entity_poly.type
_entity_poly.pdbx_seq_one_letter_code
_entity_poly.pdbx_strand_id
1 'polypeptide(L)'
;MRLIPLLLSVTLGMAQAQPAPATQKLLQAVLAHPRVQPKSADKPKPPAGLKSGEAGLIAYLEAQQRQGGDVNAYASLGTPLQHAVQARLTLLALWLLAHGADPLLPIQAEGTQNAPLPDTLGLAVQQSLAALLQHLQQHPKVQALPPTELAQRIWTHSQPKQQALLLQGGWPLPSAQTQPELFRRLFRQFMCSTQLAPLKSMAAQAGAAEALRPLQAETWDCPRLFPQFSAPNWAAELDDWRAVEQALGQPVLARLSPRAADAATLTQWLTLGLAKPWSEPKASARWLEALHAAPQPVQLAAARAIPPEALRAALAQPEGLQAWLRLAARWPLADTRSALAAVQPDILGAHLDAALAHWGPTGSEAEARWALLNERLPSRLTRRATEWLDYVPLAHWGAWLKRGFQPAPIWWAQWLRQTSNPAQLQQAWPVVKAQRPEVAAAWMDWLLAPWAVGPGGDAQTQADSYPNGLGRMDGALERLQGLKALGARPTAPRWVAAAHEEDEEPAVQLALKEGWLRKAPAADPPTIRKPSCPALLKPARSLLAELQQADELQTVDLGSGRCALLALAGQGTGRREFESRSFEAGLERFQPLADGDRRAWLWEPGQTALKPLESAPLGPLLPVQWQGQALWLELEWEGSATREPGKLWQGGAPGKTADFMPLPKQHPLTQALALQCDFQALSTCLGLSETDALQPPSREDYLRRALAETPTPKKR
;
A
#
# COMPACT_ATOMS: atom_id res chain seq x y z
N MET A 1 8.62 -58.05 -47.81
CA MET A 1 7.75 -56.87 -47.69
C MET A 1 7.32 -56.72 -46.24
N ARG A 2 7.92 -55.78 -45.50
CA ARG A 2 7.48 -55.35 -44.16
C ARG A 2 7.63 -53.83 -44.13
N LEU A 3 6.50 -53.13 -44.12
CA LEU A 3 6.42 -51.67 -43.95
C LEU A 3 6.05 -51.39 -42.49
N ILE A 4 6.91 -50.65 -41.81
CA ILE A 4 6.68 -50.00 -40.53
C ILE A 4 6.34 -48.54 -40.86
N PRO A 5 5.19 -47.98 -40.45
CA PRO A 5 5.02 -46.54 -40.47
C PRO A 5 5.58 -45.94 -39.19
N LEU A 6 6.69 -45.20 -39.34
CA LEU A 6 7.23 -44.30 -38.32
C LEU A 6 6.29 -43.08 -38.22
N LEU A 7 5.63 -42.93 -37.08
CA LEU A 7 4.93 -41.70 -36.70
C LEU A 7 5.98 -40.69 -36.20
N LEU A 8 6.30 -39.71 -37.03
CA LEU A 8 7.11 -38.54 -36.67
C LEU A 8 6.24 -37.54 -35.90
N SER A 9 6.51 -37.41 -34.61
CA SER A 9 5.98 -36.35 -33.75
C SER A 9 6.51 -34.99 -34.19
N VAL A 10 5.61 -34.13 -34.67
CA VAL A 10 5.89 -32.71 -34.91
C VAL A 10 6.01 -32.02 -33.54
N THR A 11 7.24 -31.69 -33.16
CA THR A 11 7.51 -30.74 -32.07
C THR A 11 7.55 -29.34 -32.69
N LEU A 12 6.49 -28.55 -32.48
CA LEU A 12 6.54 -27.10 -32.68
C LEU A 12 7.41 -26.50 -31.57
N GLY A 13 8.72 -26.55 -31.75
CA GLY A 13 9.63 -25.67 -31.03
C GLY A 13 9.50 -24.27 -31.60
N MET A 14 9.08 -23.31 -30.77
CA MET A 14 9.29 -21.89 -31.09
C MET A 14 10.79 -21.59 -31.03
N ALA A 15 11.50 -21.88 -32.11
CA ALA A 15 12.84 -21.36 -32.33
C ALA A 15 12.70 -19.87 -32.63
N GLN A 16 13.06 -19.00 -31.66
CA GLN A 16 13.38 -17.62 -31.99
C GLN A 16 14.56 -17.66 -32.97
N ALA A 17 14.34 -17.17 -34.19
CA ALA A 17 15.39 -17.09 -35.19
C ALA A 17 16.55 -16.25 -34.62
N GLN A 18 17.75 -16.84 -34.53
CA GLN A 18 18.93 -16.10 -34.11
C GLN A 18 19.15 -14.92 -35.08
N PRO A 19 19.39 -13.70 -34.57
CA PRO A 19 19.58 -12.53 -35.43
C PRO A 19 20.76 -12.75 -36.37
N ALA A 20 20.67 -12.19 -37.58
CA ALA A 20 21.76 -12.26 -38.55
C ALA A 20 23.09 -11.75 -37.92
N PRO A 21 24.26 -12.30 -38.29
CA PRO A 21 25.53 -11.95 -37.66
C PRO A 21 25.86 -10.45 -37.63
N ALA A 22 25.46 -9.71 -38.67
CA ALA A 22 25.64 -8.25 -38.74
C ALA A 22 24.77 -7.51 -37.71
N THR A 23 23.51 -7.94 -37.52
CA THR A 23 22.59 -7.42 -36.51
C THR A 23 23.11 -7.67 -35.09
N GLN A 24 23.63 -8.88 -34.82
CA GLN A 24 24.22 -9.19 -33.51
C GLN A 24 25.44 -8.31 -33.19
N LYS A 25 26.33 -8.09 -34.16
CA LYS A 25 27.49 -7.19 -34.00
C LYS A 25 27.08 -5.74 -33.78
N LEU A 26 26.04 -5.27 -34.49
CA LEU A 26 25.47 -3.93 -34.32
C LEU A 26 24.95 -3.74 -32.89
N LEU A 27 24.11 -4.67 -32.42
CA LEU A 27 23.55 -4.62 -31.06
C LEU A 27 24.65 -4.70 -30.00
N GLN A 28 25.64 -5.58 -30.17
CA GLN A 28 26.79 -5.69 -29.27
C GLN A 28 27.62 -4.40 -29.23
N ALA A 29 27.82 -3.72 -30.37
CA ALA A 29 28.57 -2.47 -30.43
C ALA A 29 27.87 -1.35 -29.64
N VAL A 30 26.55 -1.22 -29.77
CA VAL A 30 25.74 -0.24 -29.03
C VAL A 30 25.79 -0.53 -27.52
N LEU A 31 25.55 -1.77 -27.11
CA LEU A 31 25.55 -2.18 -25.71
C LEU A 31 26.93 -2.15 -25.06
N ALA A 32 28.00 -2.23 -25.84
CA ALA A 32 29.37 -2.08 -25.35
C ALA A 32 29.79 -0.61 -25.15
N HIS A 33 28.99 0.38 -25.54
CA HIS A 33 29.33 1.79 -25.32
C HIS A 33 29.24 2.16 -23.83
N PRO A 34 30.22 2.85 -23.21
CA PRO A 34 30.24 3.08 -21.75
C PRO A 34 29.02 3.78 -21.16
N ARG A 35 28.32 4.61 -21.94
CA ARG A 35 27.06 5.27 -21.53
C ARG A 35 25.81 4.41 -21.68
N VAL A 36 25.91 3.28 -22.36
CA VAL A 36 24.83 2.31 -22.62
C VAL A 36 25.03 1.02 -21.81
N GLN A 37 26.29 0.68 -21.47
CA GLN A 37 26.66 -0.54 -20.76
C GLN A 37 25.79 -0.79 -19.51
N PRO A 38 25.34 -2.04 -19.30
CA PRO A 38 24.61 -2.41 -18.09
C PRO A 38 25.51 -2.27 -16.86
N LYS A 39 24.91 -1.90 -15.72
CA LYS A 39 25.62 -1.87 -14.42
C LYS A 39 25.82 -3.26 -13.80
N SER A 40 25.32 -4.32 -14.44
CA SER A 40 25.50 -5.71 -14.01
C SER A 40 26.96 -6.16 -14.12
N ALA A 41 27.27 -7.29 -13.50
CA ALA A 41 28.62 -7.87 -13.49
C ALA A 41 29.12 -8.24 -14.90
N ASP A 42 28.21 -8.58 -15.82
CA ASP A 42 28.53 -9.03 -17.18
C ASP A 42 28.48 -7.89 -18.20
N LYS A 43 29.60 -7.16 -18.33
CA LYS A 43 29.75 -6.10 -19.33
C LYS A 43 29.93 -6.71 -20.73
N PRO A 44 29.11 -6.35 -21.74
CA PRO A 44 29.30 -6.79 -23.11
C PRO A 44 30.69 -6.36 -23.61
N LYS A 45 31.49 -7.33 -24.06
CA LYS A 45 32.80 -7.00 -24.65
C LYS A 45 32.59 -6.25 -25.96
N PRO A 46 33.33 -5.14 -26.21
CA PRO A 46 33.26 -4.43 -27.48
C PRO A 46 33.68 -5.35 -28.63
N PRO A 47 32.98 -5.31 -29.78
CA PRO A 47 33.36 -6.12 -30.92
C PRO A 47 34.69 -5.66 -31.52
N ALA A 48 35.40 -6.59 -32.15
CA ALA A 48 36.69 -6.32 -32.78
C ALA A 48 36.57 -5.22 -33.85
N GLY A 49 37.47 -4.23 -33.81
CA GLY A 49 37.48 -3.10 -34.73
C GLY A 49 36.64 -1.89 -34.30
N LEU A 50 35.89 -1.96 -33.20
CA LEU A 50 35.17 -0.81 -32.65
C LEU A 50 36.17 0.21 -32.05
N LYS A 51 36.16 1.43 -32.57
CA LYS A 51 36.92 2.56 -32.01
C LYS A 51 36.15 3.21 -30.87
N SER A 52 36.86 3.84 -29.94
CA SER A 52 36.26 4.56 -28.82
C SER A 52 35.49 5.82 -29.28
N GLY A 53 34.48 6.20 -28.49
CA GLY A 53 33.68 7.40 -28.72
C GLY A 53 32.54 7.22 -29.72
N GLU A 54 31.65 8.21 -29.75
CA GLU A 54 30.40 8.17 -30.53
C GLU A 54 30.65 8.12 -32.06
N ALA A 55 31.64 8.86 -32.56
CA ALA A 55 32.03 8.81 -33.98
C ALA A 55 32.61 7.45 -34.40
N GLY A 56 33.40 6.83 -33.52
CA GLY A 56 33.94 5.48 -33.73
C GLY A 56 32.85 4.42 -33.75
N LEU A 57 31.83 4.58 -32.90
CA LEU A 57 30.64 3.76 -32.90
C LEU A 57 29.83 3.92 -34.19
N ILE A 58 29.52 5.16 -34.59
CA ILE A 58 28.76 5.43 -35.83
C ILE A 58 29.44 4.79 -37.06
N ALA A 59 30.76 4.98 -37.23
CA ALA A 59 31.50 4.39 -38.35
C ALA A 59 31.45 2.85 -38.34
N TYR A 60 31.46 2.24 -37.14
CA TYR A 60 31.31 0.79 -37.00
C TYR A 60 29.90 0.33 -37.37
N LEU A 61 28.87 1.02 -36.89
CA LEU A 61 27.47 0.70 -37.19
C LEU A 61 27.17 0.83 -38.69
N GLU A 62 27.73 1.85 -39.35
CA GLU A 62 27.60 2.03 -40.80
C GLU A 62 28.14 0.82 -41.58
N ALA A 63 29.29 0.27 -41.16
CA ALA A 63 29.85 -0.93 -41.78
C ALA A 63 28.97 -2.17 -41.56
N GLN A 64 28.37 -2.33 -40.37
CA GLN A 64 27.47 -3.45 -40.10
C GLN A 64 26.13 -3.31 -40.85
N GLN A 65 25.61 -2.09 -40.98
CA GLN A 65 24.37 -1.84 -41.71
C GLN A 65 24.54 -2.17 -43.20
N ARG A 66 25.68 -1.82 -43.82
CA ARG A 66 26.01 -2.22 -45.22
C ARG A 66 26.07 -3.75 -45.40
N GLN A 67 26.29 -4.50 -44.32
CA GLN A 67 26.26 -5.97 -44.30
C GLN A 67 24.87 -6.55 -43.98
N GLY A 68 23.82 -5.72 -43.99
CA GLY A 68 22.44 -6.12 -43.71
C GLY A 68 22.09 -6.12 -42.21
N GLY A 69 22.87 -5.44 -41.37
CA GLY A 69 22.54 -5.27 -39.95
C GLY A 69 21.27 -4.44 -39.76
N ASP A 70 20.33 -4.96 -38.97
CA ASP A 70 19.05 -4.30 -38.69
C ASP A 70 19.18 -3.30 -37.51
N VAL A 71 18.94 -2.02 -37.79
CA VAL A 71 18.96 -0.92 -36.80
C VAL A 71 17.70 -0.87 -35.92
N ASN A 72 16.67 -1.65 -36.25
CA ASN A 72 15.41 -1.77 -35.50
C ASN A 72 15.34 -3.05 -34.66
N ALA A 73 16.37 -3.89 -34.71
CA ALA A 73 16.42 -5.10 -33.90
C ALA A 73 16.43 -4.77 -32.40
N TYR A 74 15.77 -5.61 -31.61
CA TYR A 74 15.72 -5.44 -30.17
C TYR A 74 16.88 -6.16 -29.48
N ALA A 75 17.45 -5.51 -28.47
CA ALA A 75 18.28 -6.15 -27.46
C ALA A 75 18.00 -5.50 -26.12
N SER A 76 17.89 -6.31 -25.07
CA SER A 76 17.60 -5.80 -23.73
C SER A 76 16.36 -4.87 -23.76
N LEU A 77 15.26 -5.43 -24.29
CA LEU A 77 13.93 -4.80 -24.43
C LEU A 77 13.84 -3.53 -25.29
N GLY A 78 14.95 -2.99 -25.80
CA GLY A 78 14.96 -1.77 -26.61
C GLY A 78 15.72 -1.87 -27.93
N THR A 79 15.40 -0.96 -28.85
CA THR A 79 16.13 -0.80 -30.13
C THR A 79 17.41 0.03 -29.93
N PRO A 80 18.40 -0.05 -30.86
CA PRO A 80 19.55 0.85 -30.88
C PRO A 80 19.22 2.33 -30.69
N LEU A 81 18.13 2.80 -31.30
CA LEU A 81 17.68 4.18 -31.18
C LEU A 81 17.25 4.51 -29.75
N GLN A 82 16.46 3.66 -29.12
CA GLN A 82 16.00 3.85 -27.74
C GLN A 82 17.18 3.84 -26.75
N HIS A 83 18.15 2.95 -26.93
CA HIS A 83 19.39 2.93 -26.14
C HIS A 83 20.21 4.21 -26.31
N ALA A 84 20.35 4.71 -27.55
CA ALA A 84 21.05 5.96 -27.84
C ALA A 84 20.38 7.17 -27.15
N VAL A 85 19.04 7.25 -27.21
CA VAL A 85 18.26 8.30 -26.56
C VAL A 85 18.39 8.25 -25.04
N GLN A 86 18.26 7.07 -24.45
CA GLN A 86 18.41 6.87 -23.00
C GLN A 86 19.81 7.26 -22.50
N ALA A 87 20.84 6.91 -23.27
CA ALA A 87 22.24 7.26 -22.99
C ALA A 87 22.62 8.71 -23.37
N ARG A 88 21.64 9.50 -23.88
CA ARG A 88 21.82 10.88 -24.37
C ARG A 88 22.90 11.02 -25.45
N LEU A 89 23.07 9.98 -26.28
CA LEU A 89 23.95 9.96 -27.45
C LEU A 89 23.21 10.58 -28.65
N THR A 90 23.13 11.92 -28.65
CA THR A 90 22.27 12.65 -29.59
C THR A 90 22.76 12.51 -31.04
N LEU A 91 24.07 12.46 -31.29
CA LEU A 91 24.60 12.31 -32.66
C LEU A 91 24.29 10.91 -33.20
N LEU A 92 24.43 9.88 -32.37
CA LEU A 92 24.06 8.51 -32.71
C LEU A 92 22.56 8.38 -32.95
N ALA A 93 21.72 8.98 -32.11
CA ALA A 93 20.26 8.95 -32.29
C ALA A 93 19.84 9.61 -33.62
N LEU A 94 20.41 10.78 -33.95
CA LEU A 94 20.15 11.44 -35.24
C LEU A 94 20.66 10.61 -36.43
N TRP A 95 21.84 9.99 -36.30
CA TRP A 95 22.35 9.08 -37.33
C TRP A 95 21.42 7.88 -37.54
N LEU A 96 20.98 7.23 -36.47
CA LEU A 96 20.06 6.08 -36.52
C LEU A 96 18.73 6.45 -37.22
N LEU A 97 18.15 7.61 -36.89
CA LEU A 97 16.96 8.12 -37.55
C LEU A 97 17.16 8.34 -39.06
N ALA A 98 18.28 8.95 -39.45
CA ALA A 98 18.63 9.14 -40.86
C ALA A 98 18.86 7.81 -41.61
N HIS A 99 19.13 6.73 -40.89
CA HIS A 99 19.45 5.40 -41.43
C HIS A 99 18.32 4.38 -41.23
N GLY A 100 17.08 4.84 -41.06
CA GLY A 100 15.89 3.99 -41.10
C GLY A 100 15.47 3.39 -39.76
N ALA A 101 16.03 3.87 -38.64
CA ALA A 101 15.51 3.53 -37.32
C ALA A 101 14.09 4.10 -37.16
N ASP A 102 13.16 3.28 -36.68
CA ASP A 102 11.77 3.65 -36.49
C ASP A 102 11.55 4.28 -35.10
N PRO A 103 11.21 5.57 -35.01
CA PRO A 103 11.00 6.23 -33.73
C PRO A 103 9.74 5.75 -32.99
N LEU A 104 8.81 5.11 -33.69
CA LEU A 104 7.49 4.72 -33.16
C LEU A 104 7.47 3.29 -32.58
N LEU A 105 8.57 2.55 -32.71
CA LEU A 105 8.71 1.25 -32.07
C LEU A 105 8.66 1.43 -30.53
N PRO A 106 7.76 0.72 -29.83
CA PRO A 106 7.68 0.77 -28.37
C PRO A 106 8.81 -0.05 -27.74
N ILE A 107 9.13 0.19 -26.48
CA ILE A 107 9.95 -0.77 -25.71
C ILE A 107 9.15 -2.09 -25.56
N GLN A 108 9.82 -3.23 -25.66
CA GLN A 108 9.20 -4.54 -25.48
C GLN A 108 8.93 -4.83 -24.00
N ALA A 109 7.78 -5.44 -23.69
CA ALA A 109 7.41 -5.88 -22.35
C ALA A 109 7.46 -7.41 -22.27
N GLU A 110 8.09 -7.95 -21.21
CA GLU A 110 7.83 -9.32 -20.77
C GLU A 110 6.79 -9.27 -19.65
N GLY A 111 5.65 -9.96 -19.84
CA GLY A 111 4.67 -10.28 -18.80
C GLY A 111 4.11 -9.11 -17.96
N THR A 112 3.16 -8.34 -18.49
CA THR A 112 1.96 -7.70 -17.81
C THR A 112 1.48 -6.47 -18.58
N GLN A 113 0.16 -6.32 -18.77
CA GLN A 113 -0.47 -5.46 -19.77
C GLN A 113 -0.84 -4.02 -19.34
N ASN A 114 -0.42 -3.52 -18.18
CA ASN A 114 -1.20 -2.42 -17.56
C ASN A 114 -0.68 -0.98 -17.77
N ALA A 115 0.37 -0.74 -18.56
CA ALA A 115 0.70 0.61 -19.04
C ALA A 115 1.47 0.57 -20.37
N PRO A 116 1.16 1.45 -21.35
CA PRO A 116 1.97 1.54 -22.57
C PRO A 116 3.38 2.00 -22.22
N LEU A 117 4.38 1.21 -22.62
CA LEU A 117 5.79 1.58 -22.48
C LEU A 117 6.15 2.72 -23.45
N PRO A 118 7.09 3.61 -23.08
CA PRO A 118 7.47 4.72 -23.94
C PRO A 118 8.11 4.20 -25.24
N ASP A 119 7.85 4.91 -26.32
CA ASP A 119 8.63 4.84 -27.56
C ASP A 119 9.78 5.87 -27.53
N THR A 120 10.42 6.11 -28.67
CA THR A 120 11.52 7.10 -28.76
C THR A 120 11.05 8.51 -28.43
N LEU A 121 9.81 8.89 -28.76
CA LEU A 121 9.25 10.19 -28.41
C LEU A 121 9.12 10.31 -26.89
N GLY A 122 8.49 9.32 -26.25
CA GLY A 122 8.34 9.28 -24.79
C GLY A 122 9.68 9.33 -24.05
N LEU A 123 10.69 8.60 -24.53
CA LEU A 123 12.05 8.64 -23.97
C LEU A 123 12.72 10.00 -24.14
N ALA A 124 12.61 10.62 -25.32
CA ALA A 124 13.18 11.94 -25.57
C ALA A 124 12.55 13.02 -24.65
N VAL A 125 11.25 12.91 -24.35
CA VAL A 125 10.58 13.74 -23.34
C VAL A 125 11.15 13.49 -21.95
N GLN A 126 11.23 12.23 -21.51
CA GLN A 126 11.77 11.90 -20.18
C GLN A 126 13.18 12.44 -19.98
N GLN A 127 14.03 12.33 -21.01
CA GLN A 127 15.42 12.80 -21.00
C GLN A 127 15.57 14.31 -21.29
N SER A 128 14.48 15.03 -21.58
CA SER A 128 14.48 16.47 -21.87
C SER A 128 15.38 16.86 -23.06
N LEU A 129 15.40 16.05 -24.11
CA LEU A 129 16.28 16.23 -25.29
C LEU A 129 15.62 17.14 -26.33
N ALA A 130 15.63 18.45 -26.08
CA ALA A 130 14.96 19.47 -26.91
C ALA A 130 15.29 19.38 -28.42
N ALA A 131 16.58 19.29 -28.78
CA ALA A 131 17.01 19.23 -30.17
C ALA A 131 16.54 17.96 -30.88
N LEU A 132 16.53 16.82 -30.17
CA LEU A 132 16.03 15.56 -30.71
C LEU A 132 14.51 15.60 -30.89
N LEU A 133 13.78 16.18 -29.94
CA LEU A 133 12.32 16.35 -30.06
C LEU A 133 11.96 17.20 -31.29
N GLN A 134 12.68 18.30 -31.54
CA GLN A 134 12.48 19.12 -32.74
C GLN A 134 12.73 18.32 -34.02
N HIS A 135 13.77 17.49 -34.06
CA HIS A 135 14.05 16.63 -35.22
C HIS A 135 12.99 15.54 -35.40
N LEU A 136 12.55 14.90 -34.32
CA LEU A 136 11.49 13.89 -34.33
C LEU A 136 10.16 14.48 -34.79
N GLN A 137 9.84 15.72 -34.44
CA GLN A 137 8.63 16.42 -34.92
C GLN A 137 8.61 16.61 -36.44
N GLN A 138 9.79 16.68 -37.07
CA GLN A 138 9.94 16.78 -38.52
C GLN A 138 10.01 15.40 -39.23
N HIS A 139 10.08 14.30 -38.46
CA HIS A 139 10.26 12.98 -39.02
C HIS A 139 8.97 12.49 -39.72
N PRO A 140 9.03 11.95 -40.96
CA PRO A 140 7.84 11.61 -41.74
C PRO A 140 6.85 10.67 -41.02
N LYS A 141 7.36 9.65 -40.33
CA LYS A 141 6.52 8.73 -39.54
C LYS A 141 5.78 9.43 -38.39
N VAL A 142 6.39 10.45 -37.79
CA VAL A 142 5.78 11.20 -36.68
C VAL A 142 4.76 12.20 -37.22
N GLN A 143 5.05 12.87 -38.35
CA GLN A 143 4.11 13.77 -39.02
C GLN A 143 2.86 13.07 -39.56
N ALA A 144 2.98 11.77 -39.89
CA ALA A 144 1.86 10.96 -40.34
C ALA A 144 0.88 10.59 -39.20
N LEU A 145 1.26 10.80 -37.93
CA LEU A 145 0.39 10.49 -36.79
C LEU A 145 -0.73 11.51 -36.62
N PRO A 146 -1.94 11.07 -36.25
CA PRO A 146 -2.99 11.97 -35.80
C PRO A 146 -2.54 12.81 -34.58
N PRO A 147 -2.98 14.08 -34.46
CA PRO A 147 -2.62 14.93 -33.32
C PRO A 147 -2.96 14.33 -31.95
N THR A 148 -4.06 13.55 -31.88
CA THR A 148 -4.45 12.84 -30.67
C THR A 148 -3.43 11.76 -30.30
N GLU A 149 -3.03 10.90 -31.24
CA GLU A 149 -2.04 9.87 -30.98
C GLU A 149 -0.69 10.47 -30.57
N LEU A 150 -0.29 11.57 -31.22
CA LEU A 150 0.92 12.30 -30.88
C LEU A 150 0.86 12.88 -29.46
N ALA A 151 -0.28 13.46 -29.07
CA ALA A 151 -0.51 13.95 -27.72
C ALA A 151 -0.41 12.82 -26.69
N GLN A 152 -0.99 11.64 -26.96
CA GLN A 152 -0.89 10.49 -26.07
C GLN A 152 0.58 10.11 -25.83
N ARG A 153 1.37 9.93 -26.89
CA ARG A 153 2.75 9.47 -26.81
C ARG A 153 3.65 10.46 -26.06
N ILE A 154 3.50 11.75 -26.32
CA ILE A 154 4.33 12.81 -25.72
C ILE A 154 3.95 13.09 -24.26
N TRP A 155 2.66 13.28 -23.98
CA TRP A 155 2.24 13.76 -22.67
C TRP A 155 2.13 12.63 -21.64
N THR A 156 1.90 11.38 -22.04
CA THR A 156 1.80 10.23 -21.11
C THR A 156 3.01 10.16 -20.18
N HIS A 157 4.20 10.37 -20.73
CA HIS A 157 5.48 10.23 -20.03
C HIS A 157 6.10 11.56 -19.56
N SER A 158 5.40 12.68 -19.76
CA SER A 158 5.87 14.01 -19.31
C SER A 158 5.72 14.20 -17.80
N GLN A 159 6.69 14.87 -17.17
CA GLN A 159 6.57 15.40 -15.81
C GLN A 159 6.54 16.95 -15.86
N PRO A 160 6.12 17.64 -14.79
CA PRO A 160 5.99 19.11 -14.79
C PRO A 160 7.21 19.86 -15.31
N LYS A 161 8.43 19.40 -14.98
CA LYS A 161 9.68 20.01 -15.44
C LYS A 161 9.87 20.00 -16.96
N GLN A 162 9.30 19.03 -17.68
CA GLN A 162 9.42 18.93 -19.14
C GLN A 162 8.28 19.63 -19.88
N GLN A 163 7.19 20.02 -19.21
CA GLN A 163 6.02 20.59 -19.86
C GLN A 163 6.32 21.92 -20.55
N ALA A 164 7.17 22.76 -19.95
CA ALA A 164 7.59 24.02 -20.56
C ALA A 164 8.25 23.79 -21.94
N LEU A 165 9.11 22.77 -22.05
CA LEU A 165 9.73 22.38 -23.31
C LEU A 165 8.70 21.94 -24.35
N LEU A 166 7.70 21.16 -23.93
CA LEU A 166 6.64 20.67 -24.82
C LEU A 166 5.73 21.80 -25.32
N LEU A 167 5.39 22.75 -24.45
CA LEU A 167 4.59 23.90 -24.82
C LEU A 167 5.34 24.82 -25.80
N GLN A 168 6.64 25.06 -25.57
CA GLN A 168 7.50 25.82 -26.49
C GLN A 168 7.64 25.13 -27.85
N GLY A 169 7.67 23.79 -27.88
CA GLY A 169 7.74 23.00 -29.11
C GLY A 169 6.43 22.92 -29.90
N GLY A 170 5.33 23.49 -29.40
CA GLY A 170 4.04 23.47 -30.09
C GLY A 170 3.43 22.07 -30.25
N TRP A 171 3.72 21.15 -29.33
CA TRP A 171 3.14 19.81 -29.35
C TRP A 171 1.62 19.85 -29.08
N PRO A 172 0.81 19.01 -29.75
CA PRO A 172 -0.64 19.03 -29.59
C PRO A 172 -1.05 18.64 -28.17
N LEU A 173 -2.07 19.30 -27.62
CA LEU A 173 -2.66 18.97 -26.34
C LEU A 173 -3.60 17.74 -26.48
N PRO A 174 -3.78 16.94 -25.42
CA PRO A 174 -4.69 15.79 -25.47
C PRO A 174 -6.14 16.25 -25.70
N SER A 175 -6.94 15.36 -26.27
CA SER A 175 -8.36 15.61 -26.56
C SER A 175 -9.25 15.25 -25.37
N ALA A 176 -10.19 16.13 -25.04
CA ALA A 176 -11.21 15.87 -24.02
C ALA A 176 -12.09 14.66 -24.35
N GLN A 177 -12.36 14.38 -25.63
CA GLN A 177 -13.27 13.32 -26.07
C GLN A 177 -12.60 11.95 -26.14
N THR A 178 -11.38 11.90 -26.69
CA THR A 178 -10.69 10.63 -26.95
C THR A 178 -9.68 10.26 -25.88
N GLN A 179 -9.24 11.22 -25.05
CA GLN A 179 -8.21 11.04 -24.02
C GLN A 179 -8.58 11.73 -22.69
N PRO A 180 -9.78 11.45 -22.13
CA PRO A 180 -10.30 12.20 -20.97
C PRO A 180 -9.40 12.09 -19.72
N GLU A 181 -8.78 10.94 -19.47
CA GLU A 181 -7.88 10.76 -18.31
C GLU A 181 -6.60 11.60 -18.42
N LEU A 182 -5.94 11.55 -19.58
CA LEU A 182 -4.72 12.32 -19.85
C LEU A 182 -5.03 13.82 -19.85
N PHE A 183 -6.16 14.19 -20.46
CA PHE A 183 -6.70 15.55 -20.45
C PHE A 183 -6.87 16.07 -19.02
N ARG A 184 -7.59 15.34 -18.15
CA ARG A 184 -7.80 15.74 -16.74
C ARG A 184 -6.48 15.88 -15.99
N ARG A 185 -5.57 14.93 -16.16
CA ARG A 185 -4.26 14.93 -15.49
C ARG A 185 -3.44 16.17 -15.85
N LEU A 186 -3.36 16.51 -17.14
CA LEU A 186 -2.62 17.69 -17.60
C LEU A 186 -3.33 18.98 -17.23
N PHE A 187 -4.65 19.04 -17.36
CA PHE A 187 -5.44 20.20 -16.94
C PHE A 187 -5.17 20.54 -15.47
N ARG A 188 -5.18 19.51 -14.60
CA ARG A 188 -4.81 19.65 -13.19
C ARG A 188 -3.40 20.20 -12.99
N GLN A 189 -2.42 19.67 -13.73
CA GLN A 189 -1.04 20.13 -13.62
C GLN A 189 -0.87 21.58 -14.06
N PHE A 190 -1.47 21.97 -15.19
CA PHE A 190 -1.45 23.34 -15.69
C PHE A 190 -2.19 24.31 -14.77
N MET A 191 -3.29 23.89 -14.14
CA MET A 191 -3.97 24.66 -13.09
C MET A 191 -3.00 24.96 -11.94
N CYS A 192 -2.29 23.94 -11.44
CA CYS A 192 -1.38 24.09 -10.31
C CYS A 192 -0.09 24.86 -10.61
N SER A 193 0.33 24.90 -11.87
CA SER A 193 1.44 25.73 -12.37
C SER A 193 0.97 27.04 -12.98
N THR A 194 -0.33 27.37 -12.88
CA THR A 194 -0.94 28.61 -13.39
C THR A 194 -0.61 28.89 -14.86
N GLN A 195 -0.44 27.85 -15.67
CA GLN A 195 -0.15 27.96 -17.10
C GLN A 195 -1.45 28.20 -17.87
N LEU A 196 -1.83 29.48 -18.00
CA LEU A 196 -3.13 29.87 -18.52
C LEU A 196 -3.35 29.54 -20.01
N ALA A 197 -2.34 29.73 -20.85
CA ALA A 197 -2.46 29.47 -22.30
C ALA A 197 -2.89 28.03 -22.65
N PRO A 198 -2.25 26.96 -22.10
CA PRO A 198 -2.73 25.61 -22.33
C PRO A 198 -4.07 25.34 -21.65
N LEU A 199 -4.36 25.92 -20.46
CA LEU A 199 -5.65 25.77 -19.81
C LEU A 199 -6.80 26.32 -20.65
N LYS A 200 -6.65 27.53 -21.19
CA LYS A 200 -7.62 28.15 -22.08
C LYS A 200 -7.87 27.28 -23.32
N SER A 201 -6.78 26.81 -23.96
CA SER A 201 -6.86 25.94 -25.13
C SER A 201 -7.58 24.63 -24.81
N MET A 202 -7.33 24.03 -23.64
CA MET A 202 -8.02 22.82 -23.19
C MET A 202 -9.49 23.07 -22.84
N ALA A 203 -9.78 24.16 -22.14
CA ALA A 203 -11.13 24.57 -21.76
C ALA A 203 -12.03 24.85 -22.98
N ALA A 204 -11.44 25.34 -24.08
CA ALA A 204 -12.14 25.59 -25.34
C ALA A 204 -12.43 24.34 -26.18
N GLN A 205 -11.89 23.16 -25.82
CA GLN A 205 -12.13 21.94 -26.59
C GLN A 205 -13.58 21.46 -26.47
N ALA A 206 -14.11 20.89 -27.55
CA ALA A 206 -15.41 20.24 -27.53
C ALA A 206 -15.43 19.08 -26.51
N GLY A 207 -16.44 19.05 -25.63
CA GLY A 207 -16.55 18.04 -24.57
C GLY A 207 -15.69 18.30 -23.33
N ALA A 208 -14.97 19.43 -23.24
CA ALA A 208 -14.15 19.77 -22.07
C ALA A 208 -14.94 19.72 -20.75
N ALA A 209 -16.15 20.29 -20.71
CA ALA A 209 -16.99 20.29 -19.51
C ALA A 209 -17.36 18.87 -19.03
N GLU A 210 -17.63 17.95 -19.97
CA GLU A 210 -17.88 16.54 -19.65
C GLU A 210 -16.62 15.86 -19.11
N ALA A 211 -15.49 16.07 -19.79
CA ALA A 211 -14.21 15.49 -19.42
C ALA A 211 -13.71 15.98 -18.05
N LEU A 212 -14.02 17.22 -17.67
CA LEU A 212 -13.65 17.85 -16.40
C LEU A 212 -14.64 17.56 -15.26
N ARG A 213 -15.84 17.05 -15.53
CA ARG A 213 -16.84 16.73 -14.50
C ARG A 213 -16.28 15.90 -13.34
N PRO A 214 -15.43 14.87 -13.54
CA PRO A 214 -14.82 14.14 -12.43
C PRO A 214 -13.96 15.00 -11.49
N LEU A 215 -13.25 16.02 -12.02
CA LEU A 215 -12.47 16.94 -11.19
C LEU A 215 -13.36 17.83 -10.31
N GLN A 216 -14.65 17.95 -10.62
CA GLN A 216 -15.63 18.62 -9.78
C GLN A 216 -15.93 17.82 -8.51
N ALA A 217 -15.86 16.50 -8.55
CA ALA A 217 -16.10 15.63 -7.40
C ALA A 217 -14.81 15.32 -6.62
N GLU A 218 -13.66 15.27 -7.30
CA GLU A 218 -12.38 14.91 -6.68
C GLU A 218 -11.80 16.02 -5.78
N THR A 219 -11.44 15.68 -4.54
CA THR A 219 -10.48 16.45 -3.76
C THR A 219 -9.10 16.20 -4.33
N TRP A 220 -8.55 17.20 -5.01
CA TRP A 220 -7.17 17.18 -5.48
C TRP A 220 -6.52 18.51 -5.13
N ASP A 221 -5.30 18.40 -4.63
CA ASP A 221 -4.53 19.53 -4.14
C ASP A 221 -3.50 19.97 -5.19
N CYS A 222 -3.18 21.26 -5.17
CA CYS A 222 -1.98 21.77 -5.82
C CYS A 222 -0.83 21.77 -4.82
N PRO A 223 0.13 20.84 -4.93
CA PRO A 223 1.24 20.78 -3.99
C PRO A 223 2.01 22.09 -3.97
N ARG A 224 2.29 22.62 -2.77
CA ARG A 224 3.02 23.88 -2.59
C ARG A 224 4.42 23.84 -3.22
N LEU A 225 5.03 22.65 -3.27
CA LEU A 225 6.35 22.41 -3.87
C LEU A 225 6.35 22.27 -5.39
N PHE A 226 5.25 22.58 -6.09
CA PHE A 226 5.33 22.67 -7.55
C PHE A 226 6.29 23.81 -7.95
N PRO A 227 7.46 23.51 -8.53
CA PRO A 227 8.56 24.47 -8.68
C PRO A 227 8.30 25.55 -9.74
N GLN A 228 7.17 25.49 -10.46
CA GLN A 228 6.83 26.38 -11.57
C GLN A 228 5.62 27.29 -11.31
N PHE A 229 5.28 27.56 -10.03
CA PHE A 229 4.19 28.49 -9.73
C PHE A 229 4.58 29.92 -10.10
N SER A 230 3.70 30.61 -10.84
CA SER A 230 3.80 32.06 -11.07
C SER A 230 2.50 32.70 -10.62
N ALA A 231 2.58 33.78 -9.83
CA ALA A 231 1.36 34.48 -9.41
C ALA A 231 0.58 34.95 -10.66
N PRO A 232 -0.70 34.59 -10.83
CA PRO A 232 -1.45 35.00 -12.01
C PRO A 232 -1.59 36.52 -12.10
N ASN A 233 -1.47 37.08 -13.30
CA ASN A 233 -1.78 38.48 -13.52
C ASN A 233 -3.27 38.65 -13.78
N TRP A 234 -4.06 38.45 -12.72
CA TRP A 234 -5.50 38.36 -12.83
C TRP A 234 -6.18 39.53 -13.53
N ALA A 235 -5.64 40.74 -13.40
CA ALA A 235 -6.22 41.92 -14.04
C ALA A 235 -6.12 41.86 -15.58
N ALA A 236 -5.00 41.34 -16.10
CA ALA A 236 -4.79 41.18 -17.53
C ALA A 236 -5.41 39.87 -18.07
N GLU A 237 -5.63 38.89 -17.21
CA GLU A 237 -5.98 37.50 -17.57
C GLU A 237 -7.41 37.11 -17.17
N LEU A 238 -8.22 38.04 -16.68
CA LEU A 238 -9.50 37.74 -16.02
C LEU A 238 -10.47 36.94 -16.91
N ASP A 239 -10.61 37.34 -18.17
CA ASP A 239 -11.55 36.70 -19.10
C ASP A 239 -11.12 35.28 -19.47
N ASP A 240 -9.82 35.04 -19.55
CA ASP A 240 -9.26 33.72 -19.81
C ASP A 240 -9.48 32.79 -18.60
N TRP A 241 -9.32 33.30 -17.38
CA TRP A 241 -9.65 32.54 -16.18
C TRP A 241 -11.15 32.28 -16.04
N ARG A 242 -12.02 33.20 -16.47
CA ARG A 242 -13.47 32.97 -16.51
C ARG A 242 -13.86 31.87 -17.49
N ALA A 243 -13.21 31.79 -18.65
CA ALA A 243 -13.42 30.70 -19.60
C ALA A 243 -13.02 29.34 -18.98
N VAL A 244 -11.93 29.31 -18.21
CA VAL A 244 -11.51 28.13 -17.44
C VAL A 244 -12.53 27.78 -16.35
N GLU A 245 -13.07 28.75 -15.60
CA GLU A 245 -14.14 28.52 -14.61
C GLU A 245 -15.38 27.91 -15.25
N GLN A 246 -15.80 28.45 -16.39
CA GLN A 246 -16.98 27.98 -17.09
C GLN A 246 -16.83 26.53 -17.57
N ALA A 247 -15.66 26.17 -18.12
CA ALA A 247 -15.39 24.81 -18.54
C ALA A 247 -15.26 23.84 -17.35
N LEU A 248 -14.63 24.29 -16.25
CA LEU A 248 -14.49 23.48 -15.03
C LEU A 248 -15.83 23.31 -14.29
N GLY A 249 -16.74 24.28 -14.42
CA GLY A 249 -18.00 24.34 -13.66
C GLY A 249 -17.81 24.62 -12.17
N GLN A 250 -16.63 25.09 -11.74
CA GLN A 250 -16.31 25.42 -10.35
C GLN A 250 -15.38 26.64 -10.27
N PRO A 251 -15.42 27.39 -9.15
CA PRO A 251 -14.50 28.51 -8.90
C PRO A 251 -13.01 28.13 -8.96
N VAL A 252 -12.20 28.83 -9.76
CA VAL A 252 -10.74 28.56 -9.82
C VAL A 252 -10.06 28.93 -8.52
N LEU A 253 -10.53 30.00 -7.88
CA LEU A 253 -9.94 30.54 -6.66
C LEU A 253 -9.83 29.46 -5.58
N ALA A 254 -10.77 28.50 -5.54
CA ALA A 254 -10.76 27.40 -4.57
C ALA A 254 -9.57 26.46 -4.69
N ARG A 255 -8.93 26.41 -5.86
CA ARG A 255 -7.74 25.59 -6.08
C ARG A 255 -6.45 26.36 -5.90
N LEU A 256 -6.50 27.68 -6.12
CA LEU A 256 -5.31 28.53 -6.16
C LEU A 256 -5.06 29.26 -4.84
N SER A 257 -6.09 29.54 -4.04
CA SER A 257 -5.96 30.26 -2.77
C SER A 257 -4.90 29.73 -1.80
N PRO A 258 -4.60 28.42 -1.71
CA PRO A 258 -3.52 27.93 -0.83
C PRO A 258 -2.12 28.37 -1.27
N ARG A 259 -2.00 28.88 -2.51
CA ARG A 259 -0.75 29.33 -3.14
C ARG A 259 -0.53 30.83 -3.01
N ALA A 260 -1.47 31.58 -2.41
CA ALA A 260 -1.26 32.99 -2.13
C ALA A 260 -0.02 33.16 -1.25
N ALA A 261 0.86 34.08 -1.63
CA ALA A 261 2.12 34.32 -0.91
C ALA A 261 1.85 34.81 0.52
N ASP A 262 0.84 35.66 0.68
CA ASP A 262 0.43 36.27 1.94
C ASP A 262 -1.08 36.60 1.95
N ALA A 263 -1.55 37.11 3.09
CA ALA A 263 -2.95 37.48 3.29
C ALA A 263 -3.40 38.61 2.33
N ALA A 264 -2.53 39.59 2.05
CA ALA A 264 -2.85 40.73 1.18
C ALA A 264 -3.09 40.27 -0.26
N THR A 265 -2.24 39.38 -0.76
CA THR A 265 -2.36 38.75 -2.08
C THR A 265 -3.67 37.99 -2.19
N LEU A 266 -4.03 37.19 -1.17
CA LEU A 266 -5.31 36.49 -1.18
C LEU A 266 -6.50 37.47 -1.16
N THR A 267 -6.45 38.51 -0.33
CA THR A 267 -7.51 39.53 -0.30
C THR A 267 -7.66 40.20 -1.65
N GLN A 268 -6.56 40.55 -2.32
CA GLN A 268 -6.58 41.05 -3.67
C GLN A 268 -7.28 40.04 -4.60
N TRP A 269 -6.92 38.76 -4.53
CA TRP A 269 -7.55 37.74 -5.37
C TRP A 269 -9.07 37.61 -5.14
N LEU A 270 -9.51 37.72 -3.90
CA LEU A 270 -10.93 37.65 -3.52
C LEU A 270 -11.75 38.88 -3.94
N THR A 271 -11.10 40.00 -4.24
CA THR A 271 -11.74 41.21 -4.78
C THR A 271 -11.91 41.18 -6.30
N LEU A 272 -11.30 40.21 -6.97
CA LEU A 272 -11.43 40.03 -8.42
C LEU A 272 -12.78 39.42 -8.79
N GLY A 273 -13.25 39.70 -10.00
CA GLY A 273 -14.54 39.23 -10.53
C GLY A 273 -14.59 37.75 -10.95
N LEU A 274 -13.85 36.88 -10.27
CA LEU A 274 -13.96 35.41 -10.38
C LEU A 274 -15.05 34.89 -9.45
N ALA A 275 -15.58 33.71 -9.77
CA ALA A 275 -16.61 33.11 -8.93
C ALA A 275 -16.05 32.83 -7.52
N LYS A 276 -16.86 33.12 -6.49
CA LYS A 276 -16.56 32.76 -5.11
C LYS A 276 -17.23 31.44 -4.78
N PRO A 277 -16.61 30.53 -4.01
CA PRO A 277 -17.17 29.21 -3.72
C PRO A 277 -18.28 29.22 -2.65
N TRP A 278 -18.78 30.40 -2.26
CA TRP A 278 -19.72 30.57 -1.15
C TRP A 278 -21.16 30.19 -1.50
N SER A 279 -21.50 30.12 -2.80
CA SER A 279 -22.87 29.82 -3.24
C SER A 279 -23.27 28.36 -3.05
N GLU A 280 -22.30 27.45 -2.88
CA GLU A 280 -22.54 26.03 -2.66
C GLU A 280 -21.82 25.55 -1.39
N PRO A 281 -22.52 24.92 -0.42
CA PRO A 281 -21.91 24.44 0.82
C PRO A 281 -20.73 23.49 0.60
N LYS A 282 -20.83 22.59 -0.40
CA LYS A 282 -19.75 21.65 -0.74
C LYS A 282 -18.52 22.35 -1.31
N ALA A 283 -18.71 23.38 -2.13
CA ALA A 283 -17.60 24.18 -2.66
C ALA A 283 -16.88 24.95 -1.53
N SER A 284 -17.64 25.47 -0.56
CA SER A 284 -17.08 26.12 0.63
C SER A 284 -16.33 25.14 1.54
N ALA A 285 -16.85 23.92 1.75
CA ALA A 285 -16.14 22.87 2.49
C ALA A 285 -14.81 22.50 1.82
N ARG A 286 -14.79 22.37 0.49
CA ARG A 286 -13.56 22.06 -0.27
C ARG A 286 -12.57 23.21 -0.27
N TRP A 287 -13.04 24.45 -0.27
CA TRP A 287 -12.18 25.62 -0.06
C TRP A 287 -11.46 25.54 1.29
N LEU A 288 -12.18 25.22 2.37
CA LEU A 288 -11.58 25.07 3.70
C LEU A 288 -10.52 23.95 3.70
N GLU A 289 -10.79 22.83 3.06
CA GLU A 289 -9.83 21.72 2.99
C GLU A 289 -8.55 22.12 2.24
N ALA A 290 -8.69 22.81 1.10
CA ALA A 290 -7.55 23.28 0.31
C ALA A 290 -6.61 24.20 1.10
N LEU A 291 -7.15 25.00 2.03
CA LEU A 291 -6.35 25.94 2.84
C LEU A 291 -5.39 25.25 3.81
N HIS A 292 -5.51 23.95 4.07
CA HIS A 292 -4.61 23.25 5.00
C HIS A 292 -3.13 23.42 4.63
N ALA A 293 -2.82 23.49 3.34
CA ALA A 293 -1.46 23.68 2.82
C ALA A 293 -0.96 25.14 2.86
N ALA A 294 -1.84 26.10 3.14
CA ALA A 294 -1.53 27.53 3.14
C ALA A 294 -0.84 27.97 4.44
N PRO A 295 -0.04 29.06 4.42
CA PRO A 295 0.43 29.71 5.65
C PRO A 295 -0.73 30.16 6.55
N GLN A 296 -0.55 30.08 7.87
CA GLN A 296 -1.57 30.45 8.86
C GLN A 296 -2.20 31.86 8.63
N PRO A 297 -1.46 32.92 8.28
CA PRO A 297 -2.08 34.22 7.96
C PRO A 297 -3.03 34.17 6.76
N VAL A 298 -2.71 33.37 5.74
CA VAL A 298 -3.55 33.16 4.55
C VAL A 298 -4.80 32.38 4.94
N GLN A 299 -4.68 31.34 5.76
CA GLN A 299 -5.83 30.57 6.27
C GLN A 299 -6.82 31.48 7.01
N LEU A 300 -6.33 32.34 7.91
CA LEU A 300 -7.16 33.27 8.68
C LEU A 300 -7.86 34.30 7.78
N ALA A 301 -7.14 34.90 6.83
CA ALA A 301 -7.71 35.84 5.88
C ALA A 301 -8.79 35.18 5.00
N ALA A 302 -8.53 33.96 4.53
CA ALA A 302 -9.48 33.17 3.74
C ALA A 302 -10.74 32.82 4.53
N ALA A 303 -10.58 32.36 5.78
CA ALA A 303 -11.69 31.99 6.66
C ALA A 303 -12.60 33.19 6.97
N ARG A 304 -12.01 34.37 7.19
CA ARG A 304 -12.75 35.62 7.44
C ARG A 304 -13.48 36.15 6.21
N ALA A 305 -13.06 35.75 5.00
CA ALA A 305 -13.72 36.14 3.77
C ALA A 305 -15.01 35.34 3.46
N ILE A 306 -15.24 34.23 4.17
CA ILE A 306 -16.46 33.42 4.01
C ILE A 306 -17.64 34.14 4.67
N PRO A 307 -18.74 34.41 3.95
CA PRO A 307 -19.94 34.97 4.57
C PRO A 307 -20.47 34.06 5.70
N PRO A 308 -20.97 34.60 6.82
CA PRO A 308 -21.39 33.79 7.97
C PRO A 308 -22.44 32.70 7.66
N GLU A 309 -23.38 32.99 6.76
CA GLU A 309 -24.39 32.01 6.32
C GLU A 309 -23.78 30.88 5.49
N ALA A 310 -22.86 31.20 4.57
CA ALA A 310 -22.14 30.22 3.77
C ALA A 310 -21.23 29.36 4.64
N LEU A 311 -20.56 29.96 5.64
CA LEU A 311 -19.77 29.22 6.61
C LEU A 311 -20.65 28.26 7.41
N ARG A 312 -21.79 28.71 7.94
CA ARG A 312 -22.73 27.82 8.66
C ARG A 312 -23.20 26.65 7.80
N ALA A 313 -23.55 26.90 6.54
CA ALA A 313 -23.96 25.85 5.63
C ALA A 313 -22.82 24.85 5.31
N ALA A 314 -21.58 25.33 5.17
CA ALA A 314 -20.40 24.50 4.97
C ALA A 314 -20.08 23.64 6.21
N LEU A 315 -20.19 24.22 7.41
CA LEU A 315 -19.94 23.52 8.68
C LEU A 315 -21.02 22.50 9.04
N ALA A 316 -22.20 22.58 8.42
CA ALA A 316 -23.21 21.52 8.51
C ALA A 316 -22.82 20.27 7.70
N GLN A 317 -21.85 20.38 6.77
CA GLN A 317 -21.29 19.24 6.07
C GLN A 317 -20.13 18.62 6.89
N PRO A 318 -20.05 17.29 7.03
CA PRO A 318 -18.98 16.64 7.78
C PRO A 318 -17.58 17.04 7.31
N GLU A 319 -17.36 17.16 6.00
CA GLU A 319 -16.07 17.49 5.40
C GLU A 319 -15.66 18.94 5.72
N GLY A 320 -16.62 19.87 5.65
CA GLY A 320 -16.38 21.28 5.95
C GLY A 320 -16.06 21.51 7.42
N LEU A 321 -16.75 20.81 8.31
CA LEU A 321 -16.46 20.84 9.74
C LEU A 321 -15.08 20.27 10.08
N GLN A 322 -14.72 19.12 9.49
CA GLN A 322 -13.40 18.52 9.70
C GLN A 322 -12.28 19.46 9.23
N ALA A 323 -12.41 20.03 8.04
CA ALA A 323 -11.46 21.00 7.50
C ALA A 323 -11.34 22.23 8.42
N TRP A 324 -12.47 22.78 8.87
CA TRP A 324 -12.51 23.93 9.77
C TRP A 324 -11.80 23.67 11.09
N LEU A 325 -12.11 22.54 11.74
CA LEU A 325 -11.50 22.17 13.02
C LEU A 325 -10.00 21.89 12.87
N ARG A 326 -9.59 21.28 11.75
CA ARG A 326 -8.17 21.04 11.44
C ARG A 326 -7.39 22.36 11.27
N LEU A 327 -7.97 23.36 10.60
CA LEU A 327 -7.36 24.69 10.48
C LEU A 327 -7.30 25.38 11.84
N ALA A 328 -8.43 25.42 12.55
CA ALA A 328 -8.56 26.07 13.85
C ALA A 328 -7.63 25.50 14.92
N ALA A 329 -7.24 24.22 14.80
CA ALA A 329 -6.27 23.57 15.68
C ALA A 329 -4.85 24.18 15.61
N ARG A 330 -4.54 24.96 14.58
CA ARG A 330 -3.23 25.61 14.39
C ARG A 330 -3.28 27.14 14.48
N TRP A 331 -4.44 27.75 14.68
CA TRP A 331 -4.60 29.21 14.76
C TRP A 331 -4.24 29.78 16.13
N PRO A 332 -3.99 31.10 16.29
CA PRO A 332 -3.80 31.68 17.62
C PRO A 332 -5.04 31.45 18.51
N LEU A 333 -4.87 31.36 19.84
CA LEU A 333 -5.98 31.01 20.76
C LEU A 333 -7.24 31.88 20.60
N ALA A 334 -7.09 33.17 20.34
CA ALA A 334 -8.23 34.08 20.13
C ALA A 334 -9.04 33.73 18.87
N ASP A 335 -8.34 33.37 17.78
CA ASP A 335 -8.97 32.93 16.54
C ASP A 335 -9.59 31.54 16.69
N THR A 336 -8.93 30.63 17.41
CA THR A 336 -9.49 29.30 17.72
C THR A 336 -10.77 29.40 18.54
N ARG A 337 -10.82 30.28 19.55
CA ARG A 337 -12.06 30.54 20.31
C ARG A 337 -13.20 31.00 19.39
N SER A 338 -12.89 31.93 18.49
CA SER A 338 -13.86 32.45 17.51
C SER A 338 -14.31 31.37 16.52
N ALA A 339 -13.37 30.52 16.07
CA ALA A 339 -13.64 29.42 15.15
C ALA A 339 -14.55 28.37 15.77
N LEU A 340 -14.29 27.97 17.01
CA LEU A 340 -15.15 27.05 17.76
C LEU A 340 -16.52 27.67 18.04
N ALA A 341 -16.59 29.00 18.18
CA ALA A 341 -17.86 29.70 18.37
C ALA A 341 -18.79 29.69 17.15
N ALA A 342 -18.24 29.47 15.95
CA ALA A 342 -19.03 29.35 14.73
C ALA A 342 -19.70 27.98 14.57
N VAL A 343 -19.32 26.98 15.39
CA VAL A 343 -19.84 25.61 15.31
C VAL A 343 -20.89 25.38 16.39
N GLN A 344 -22.03 24.77 16.03
CA GLN A 344 -23.03 24.37 17.01
C GLN A 344 -22.52 23.19 17.88
N PRO A 345 -22.74 23.20 19.20
CA PRO A 345 -22.26 22.14 20.10
C PRO A 345 -22.65 20.72 19.67
N ASP A 346 -23.89 20.51 19.23
CA ASP A 346 -24.37 19.18 18.85
C ASP A 346 -23.69 18.66 17.58
N ILE A 347 -23.46 19.54 16.61
CA ILE A 347 -22.73 19.24 15.37
C ILE A 347 -21.25 18.93 15.70
N LEU A 348 -20.62 19.75 16.55
CA LEU A 348 -19.25 19.53 17.01
C LEU A 348 -19.11 18.17 17.70
N GLY A 349 -20.06 17.83 18.58
CA GLY A 349 -20.08 16.56 19.30
C GLY A 349 -20.25 15.34 18.39
N ALA A 350 -21.12 15.42 17.38
CA ALA A 350 -21.40 14.31 16.46
C ALA A 350 -20.22 13.94 15.54
N HIS A 351 -19.32 14.88 15.28
CA HIS A 351 -18.24 14.75 14.28
C HIS A 351 -16.83 14.93 14.87
N LEU A 352 -16.70 14.94 16.19
CA LEU A 352 -15.47 15.23 16.89
C LEU A 352 -14.32 14.27 16.52
N ASP A 353 -14.61 12.98 16.37
CA ASP A 353 -13.61 11.91 16.16
C ASP A 353 -12.67 12.18 14.98
N ALA A 354 -13.23 12.64 13.86
CA ALA A 354 -12.45 12.92 12.65
C ALA A 354 -11.57 14.17 12.77
N ALA A 355 -11.83 15.03 13.77
CA ALA A 355 -11.05 16.22 14.04
C ALA A 355 -9.95 16.00 15.09
N LEU A 356 -10.09 15.03 16.01
CA LEU A 356 -9.21 14.88 17.17
C LEU A 356 -7.72 14.67 16.82
N ALA A 357 -7.44 13.95 15.73
CA ALA A 357 -6.07 13.71 15.28
C ALA A 357 -5.29 15.00 14.99
N HIS A 358 -5.98 16.11 14.68
CA HIS A 358 -5.35 17.39 14.34
C HIS A 358 -5.16 18.32 15.55
N TRP A 359 -5.74 17.98 16.70
CA TRP A 359 -5.71 18.76 17.94
C TRP A 359 -4.66 18.26 18.94
N GLY A 360 -3.84 17.26 18.57
CA GLY A 360 -2.92 16.53 19.45
C GLY A 360 -2.02 17.40 20.34
N PRO A 361 -1.31 16.79 21.32
CA PRO A 361 -0.76 17.45 22.51
C PRO A 361 0.48 18.35 22.28
N THR A 362 0.65 18.92 21.09
CA THR A 362 1.87 19.63 20.68
C THR A 362 1.76 21.14 20.87
N GLY A 363 2.83 21.76 21.38
CA GLY A 363 2.96 23.20 21.58
C GLY A 363 2.65 23.68 23.00
N SER A 364 3.19 24.85 23.37
CA SER A 364 3.03 25.45 24.71
C SER A 364 1.60 25.84 25.06
N GLU A 365 0.71 25.95 24.07
CA GLU A 365 -0.70 26.36 24.23
C GLU A 365 -1.69 25.19 24.13
N ALA A 366 -1.22 23.94 24.01
CA ALA A 366 -2.09 22.78 23.79
C ALA A 366 -3.20 22.69 24.85
N GLU A 367 -2.85 22.80 26.14
CA GLU A 367 -3.81 22.74 27.25
C GLU A 367 -4.92 23.80 27.15
N ALA A 368 -4.56 25.05 26.86
CA ALA A 368 -5.51 26.14 26.71
C ALA A 368 -6.44 25.91 25.51
N ARG A 369 -5.91 25.35 24.43
CA ARG A 369 -6.69 25.02 23.23
C ARG A 369 -7.70 23.91 23.50
N TRP A 370 -7.30 22.86 24.21
CA TRP A 370 -8.20 21.79 24.65
C TRP A 370 -9.27 22.28 25.62
N ALA A 371 -8.95 23.23 26.49
CA ALA A 371 -9.94 23.87 27.36
C ALA A 371 -11.04 24.57 26.54
N LEU A 372 -10.68 25.34 25.49
CA LEU A 372 -11.65 26.00 24.61
C LEU A 372 -12.57 25.00 23.89
N LEU A 373 -12.01 23.87 23.43
CA LEU A 373 -12.80 22.81 22.81
C LEU A 373 -13.80 22.21 23.82
N ASN A 374 -13.34 21.93 25.05
CA ASN A 374 -14.15 21.35 26.11
C ASN A 374 -15.31 22.25 26.55
N GLU A 375 -15.13 23.58 26.55
CA GLU A 375 -16.20 24.55 26.81
C GLU A 375 -17.33 24.48 25.78
N ARG A 376 -17.02 24.03 24.55
CA ARG A 376 -17.98 23.98 23.44
C ARG A 376 -18.66 22.63 23.26
N LEU A 377 -18.12 21.56 23.83
CA LEU A 377 -18.72 20.23 23.73
C LEU A 377 -20.03 20.13 24.52
N PRO A 378 -21.04 19.42 24.00
CA PRO A 378 -22.29 19.18 24.72
C PRO A 378 -22.04 18.37 25.99
N SER A 379 -23.00 18.42 26.92
CA SER A 379 -22.92 17.77 28.24
C SER A 379 -22.97 16.24 28.16
N ARG A 380 -23.58 15.71 27.11
CA ARG A 380 -23.60 14.27 26.77
C ARG A 380 -23.36 14.12 25.28
N LEU A 381 -22.59 13.09 24.91
CA LEU A 381 -22.30 12.79 23.51
C LEU A 381 -22.98 11.50 23.09
N THR A 382 -23.50 11.51 21.87
CA THR A 382 -24.26 10.41 21.27
C THR A 382 -23.37 9.33 20.66
N ARG A 383 -22.07 9.58 20.48
CA ARG A 383 -21.11 8.67 19.85
C ARG A 383 -19.90 8.39 20.73
N ARG A 384 -19.44 7.15 20.74
CA ARG A 384 -18.25 6.70 21.47
C ARG A 384 -17.01 6.95 20.60
N ALA A 385 -16.30 8.05 20.83
CA ALA A 385 -14.95 8.23 20.29
C ALA A 385 -14.06 7.08 20.79
N THR A 386 -13.45 6.33 19.89
CA THR A 386 -12.68 5.13 20.26
C THR A 386 -11.22 5.43 20.61
N GLU A 387 -10.61 6.47 20.03
CA GLU A 387 -9.14 6.66 20.02
C GLU A 387 -8.65 7.94 20.73
N TRP A 388 -9.48 8.59 21.55
CA TRP A 388 -9.15 9.93 22.07
C TRP A 388 -8.00 9.96 23.10
N LEU A 389 -7.64 8.82 23.70
CA LEU A 389 -6.62 8.73 24.75
C LEU A 389 -5.23 9.21 24.28
N ASP A 390 -4.91 9.04 23.01
CA ASP A 390 -3.61 9.42 22.44
C ASP A 390 -3.52 10.91 22.09
N TYR A 391 -4.66 11.60 22.03
CA TYR A 391 -4.74 12.99 21.56
C TYR A 391 -5.09 13.99 22.67
N VAL A 392 -5.98 13.60 23.59
CA VAL A 392 -6.49 14.49 24.64
C VAL A 392 -5.52 14.52 25.82
N PRO A 393 -5.07 15.70 26.27
CA PRO A 393 -4.22 15.81 27.45
C PRO A 393 -4.89 15.27 28.71
N LEU A 394 -4.09 14.65 29.60
CA LEU A 394 -4.56 14.00 30.84
C LEU A 394 -5.43 14.90 31.71
N ALA A 395 -5.15 16.20 31.76
CA ALA A 395 -5.92 17.18 32.53
C ALA A 395 -7.42 17.19 32.16
N HIS A 396 -7.77 16.83 30.93
CA HIS A 396 -9.14 16.86 30.42
C HIS A 396 -9.86 15.53 30.47
N TRP A 397 -9.16 14.42 30.75
CA TRP A 397 -9.73 13.07 30.75
C TRP A 397 -10.94 12.95 31.67
N GLY A 398 -10.88 13.57 32.85
CA GLY A 398 -11.98 13.51 33.82
C GLY A 398 -13.25 14.19 33.31
N ALA A 399 -13.13 15.23 32.49
CA ALA A 399 -14.26 15.92 31.89
C ALA A 399 -14.85 15.13 30.71
N TRP A 400 -13.99 14.39 29.99
CA TRP A 400 -14.38 13.53 28.88
C TRP A 400 -15.13 12.29 29.36
N LEU A 401 -14.58 11.56 30.33
CA LEU A 401 -15.22 10.39 30.91
C LEU A 401 -16.61 10.72 31.49
N LYS A 402 -16.78 11.87 32.16
CA LYS A 402 -18.09 12.36 32.66
C LYS A 402 -19.12 12.62 31.56
N ARG A 403 -18.70 12.99 30.34
CA ARG A 403 -19.60 13.22 29.18
C ARG A 403 -20.05 11.92 28.51
N GLY A 404 -19.54 10.76 28.96
CA GLY A 404 -19.90 9.45 28.44
C GLY A 404 -18.91 8.87 27.43
N PHE A 405 -17.73 9.45 27.26
CA PHE A 405 -16.69 8.85 26.42
C PHE A 405 -16.17 7.55 27.03
N GLN A 406 -16.21 6.49 26.24
CA GLN A 406 -15.81 5.15 26.68
C GLN A 406 -14.92 4.51 25.62
N PRO A 407 -13.59 4.69 25.69
CA PRO A 407 -12.67 3.93 24.85
C PRO A 407 -12.87 2.44 25.11
N ALA A 408 -12.77 1.65 24.04
CA ALA A 408 -12.72 0.20 24.15
C ALA A 408 -11.45 -0.24 24.91
N PRO A 409 -11.48 -1.40 25.58
CA PRO A 409 -10.32 -1.94 26.32
C PRO A 409 -8.99 -1.93 25.54
N ILE A 410 -9.03 -2.23 24.24
CA ILE A 410 -7.84 -2.21 23.37
C ILE A 410 -7.08 -0.87 23.39
N TRP A 411 -7.80 0.26 23.43
CA TRP A 411 -7.20 1.58 23.41
C TRP A 411 -6.55 1.94 24.74
N TRP A 412 -7.15 1.51 25.86
CA TRP A 412 -6.51 1.65 27.17
C TRP A 412 -5.25 0.80 27.28
N ALA A 413 -5.32 -0.46 26.83
CA ALA A 413 -4.17 -1.36 26.82
C ALA A 413 -3.05 -0.81 25.93
N GLN A 414 -3.37 -0.30 24.74
CA GLN A 414 -2.42 0.35 23.84
C GLN A 414 -1.78 1.59 24.48
N TRP A 415 -2.57 2.50 25.05
CA TRP A 415 -2.05 3.69 25.72
C TRP A 415 -1.09 3.34 26.85
N LEU A 416 -1.42 2.33 27.68
CA LEU A 416 -0.54 1.84 28.73
C LEU A 416 0.78 1.31 28.19
N ARG A 417 0.77 0.57 27.07
CA ARG A 417 1.97 0.04 26.44
C ARG A 417 2.86 1.14 25.86
N GLN A 418 2.26 2.20 25.33
CA GLN A 418 2.98 3.29 24.67
C GLN A 418 3.45 4.40 25.63
N THR A 419 2.80 4.54 26.79
CA THR A 419 3.14 5.57 27.79
C THR A 419 4.52 5.31 28.38
N SER A 420 5.52 6.12 28.02
CA SER A 420 6.90 5.97 28.51
C SER A 420 7.17 6.70 29.84
N ASN A 421 6.22 7.49 30.35
CA ASN A 421 6.42 8.35 31.52
C ASN A 421 5.59 7.89 32.75
N PRO A 422 6.23 7.45 33.84
CA PRO A 422 5.53 7.09 35.09
C PRO A 422 4.69 8.21 35.70
N ALA A 423 5.05 9.48 35.49
CA ALA A 423 4.25 10.62 35.98
C ALA A 423 2.87 10.69 35.30
N GLN A 424 2.77 10.27 34.03
CA GLN A 424 1.49 10.21 33.32
C GLN A 424 0.57 9.16 33.93
N LEU A 425 1.11 8.00 34.35
CA LEU A 425 0.34 7.00 35.09
C LEU A 425 -0.18 7.53 36.42
N GLN A 426 0.65 8.26 37.18
CA GLN A 426 0.26 8.85 38.45
C GLN A 426 -0.85 9.90 38.31
N GLN A 427 -0.83 10.68 37.22
CA GLN A 427 -1.88 11.66 36.91
C GLN A 427 -3.18 11.00 36.42
N ALA A 428 -3.07 9.98 35.57
CA ALA A 428 -4.23 9.31 34.98
C ALA A 428 -4.98 8.42 35.98
N TRP A 429 -4.25 7.71 36.85
CA TRP A 429 -4.81 6.68 37.73
C TRP A 429 -5.97 7.14 38.61
N PRO A 430 -5.90 8.28 39.35
CA PRO A 430 -7.02 8.74 40.18
C PRO A 430 -8.29 9.00 39.36
N VAL A 431 -8.13 9.55 38.16
CA VAL A 431 -9.24 9.87 37.25
C VAL A 431 -9.91 8.60 36.74
N VAL A 432 -9.11 7.66 36.26
CA VAL A 432 -9.61 6.39 35.72
C VAL A 432 -10.22 5.53 36.83
N LYS A 433 -9.56 5.42 37.98
CA LYS A 433 -10.08 4.66 39.14
C LYS A 433 -11.42 5.20 39.64
N ALA A 434 -11.59 6.52 39.66
CA ALA A 434 -12.83 7.14 40.13
C ALA A 434 -14.00 6.98 39.15
N GLN A 435 -13.74 7.03 37.84
CA GLN A 435 -14.81 7.08 36.82
C GLN A 435 -15.01 5.77 36.06
N ARG A 436 -13.98 4.94 35.96
CA ARG A 436 -13.90 3.67 35.23
C ARG A 436 -13.15 2.61 36.07
N PRO A 437 -13.67 2.22 37.25
CA PRO A 437 -12.98 1.31 38.16
C PRO A 437 -12.68 -0.06 37.53
N GLU A 438 -13.52 -0.52 36.59
CA GLU A 438 -13.32 -1.77 35.85
C GLU A 438 -12.09 -1.70 34.93
N VAL A 439 -11.84 -0.54 34.33
CA VAL A 439 -10.66 -0.30 33.48
C VAL A 439 -9.41 -0.24 34.37
N ALA A 440 -9.46 0.51 35.47
CA ALA A 440 -8.33 0.60 36.41
C ALA A 440 -7.93 -0.76 36.99
N ALA A 441 -8.89 -1.65 37.26
CA ALA A 441 -8.64 -3.00 37.74
C ALA A 441 -7.86 -3.86 36.72
N ALA A 442 -8.11 -3.66 35.41
CA ALA A 442 -7.49 -4.45 34.35
C ALA A 442 -6.09 -3.97 33.92
N TRP A 443 -5.65 -2.77 34.34
CA TRP A 443 -4.39 -2.16 33.90
C TRP A 443 -3.15 -3.04 34.13
N MET A 444 -3.07 -3.68 35.30
CA MET A 444 -1.95 -4.57 35.61
C MET A 444 -1.98 -5.83 34.74
N ASP A 445 -3.17 -6.40 34.50
CA ASP A 445 -3.34 -7.58 33.65
C ASP A 445 -3.01 -7.28 32.19
N TRP A 446 -3.41 -6.12 31.65
CA TRP A 446 -3.06 -5.68 30.29
C TRP A 446 -1.56 -5.43 30.11
N LEU A 447 -0.89 -4.88 31.13
CA LEU A 447 0.55 -4.61 31.07
C LEU A 447 1.37 -5.90 31.18
N LEU A 448 0.90 -6.89 31.94
CA LEU A 448 1.55 -8.19 32.09
C LEU A 448 1.22 -9.15 30.94
N ALA A 449 0.09 -8.96 30.25
CA ALA A 449 -0.41 -9.87 29.23
C ALA A 449 0.66 -10.31 28.22
N PRO A 450 1.51 -9.43 27.66
CA PRO A 450 2.47 -9.83 26.65
C PRO A 450 3.42 -10.96 27.08
N TRP A 451 3.78 -11.03 28.36
CA TRP A 451 4.65 -12.09 28.88
C TRP A 451 3.88 -13.27 29.51
N ALA A 452 2.55 -13.22 29.53
CA ALA A 452 1.73 -14.08 30.37
C ALA A 452 0.85 -15.06 29.59
N VAL A 453 0.83 -16.31 30.05
CA VAL A 453 -0.07 -17.37 29.60
C VAL A 453 -1.12 -17.67 30.68
N GLY A 454 -2.29 -18.15 30.26
CA GLY A 454 -3.39 -18.55 31.15
C GLY A 454 -4.60 -17.63 31.06
N PRO A 455 -5.65 -17.89 31.85
CA PRO A 455 -6.89 -17.11 31.80
C PRO A 455 -6.63 -15.64 32.18
N GLY A 456 -7.01 -14.72 31.29
CA GLY A 456 -7.07 -13.29 31.58
C GLY A 456 -8.41 -12.90 32.22
N GLY A 457 -8.42 -11.83 33.02
CA GLY A 457 -9.65 -11.30 33.64
C GLY A 457 -10.67 -10.73 32.63
N ASP A 458 -10.26 -10.51 31.38
CA ASP A 458 -11.09 -9.99 30.29
C ASP A 458 -10.56 -10.44 28.91
N ALA A 459 -11.36 -10.19 27.86
CA ALA A 459 -11.04 -10.58 26.48
C ALA A 459 -9.81 -9.86 25.91
N GLN A 460 -9.55 -8.61 26.31
CA GLN A 460 -8.40 -7.84 25.83
C GLN A 460 -7.10 -8.39 26.42
N THR A 461 -7.08 -8.70 27.72
CA THR A 461 -5.94 -9.38 28.36
C THR A 461 -5.56 -10.65 27.59
N GLN A 462 -6.55 -11.43 27.14
CA GLN A 462 -6.31 -12.66 26.38
C GLN A 462 -5.81 -12.39 24.95
N ALA A 463 -6.38 -11.39 24.27
CA ALA A 463 -5.92 -10.98 22.94
C ALA A 463 -4.44 -10.55 22.95
N ASP A 464 -4.06 -9.78 23.95
CA ASP A 464 -2.70 -9.26 24.16
C ASP A 464 -1.73 -10.29 24.76
N SER A 465 -2.18 -11.49 25.11
CA SER A 465 -1.31 -12.50 25.72
C SER A 465 -0.32 -13.08 24.71
N TYR A 466 0.96 -13.14 25.06
CA TYR A 466 2.06 -13.70 24.22
C TYR A 466 1.91 -13.31 22.73
N PRO A 467 1.92 -12.02 22.42
CA PRO A 467 1.63 -11.54 21.08
C PRO A 467 2.69 -11.97 20.09
N ASN A 468 2.22 -12.31 18.90
CA ASN A 468 3.02 -12.65 17.76
C ASN A 468 3.86 -11.43 17.33
N GLY A 469 5.13 -11.36 17.75
CA GLY A 469 6.10 -10.40 17.19
C GLY A 469 6.09 -8.98 17.76
N LEU A 470 5.52 -8.74 18.95
CA LEU A 470 5.83 -7.50 19.66
C LEU A 470 7.18 -7.68 20.36
N GLY A 471 8.20 -7.01 19.83
CA GLY A 471 9.50 -6.88 20.49
C GLY A 471 9.37 -6.28 21.90
N ARG A 472 10.48 -6.33 22.65
CA ARG A 472 10.63 -5.79 24.01
C ARG A 472 9.81 -4.52 24.23
N MET A 473 9.07 -4.48 25.34
CA MET A 473 8.28 -3.30 25.69
C MET A 473 9.14 -2.26 26.40
N ASP A 474 9.73 -1.35 25.64
CA ASP A 474 10.54 -0.23 26.18
C ASP A 474 9.80 0.50 27.31
N GLY A 475 10.45 0.61 28.48
CA GLY A 475 9.91 1.31 29.66
C GLY A 475 8.90 0.52 30.50
N ALA A 476 8.77 -0.80 30.31
CA ALA A 476 7.75 -1.57 31.02
C ALA A 476 8.04 -1.77 32.51
N LEU A 477 9.32 -1.80 32.91
CA LEU A 477 9.71 -1.87 34.33
C LEU A 477 9.17 -0.68 35.11
N GLU A 478 9.39 0.53 34.59
CA GLU A 478 9.00 1.78 35.22
C GLU A 478 7.48 1.88 35.33
N ARG A 479 6.75 1.41 34.32
CA ARG A 479 5.29 1.32 34.35
C ARG A 479 4.78 0.35 35.42
N LEU A 480 5.34 -0.85 35.51
CA LEU A 480 4.98 -1.84 36.53
C LEU A 480 5.24 -1.30 37.95
N GLN A 481 6.41 -0.69 38.16
CA GLN A 481 6.74 -0.04 39.43
C GLN A 481 5.78 1.10 39.76
N GLY A 482 5.43 1.92 38.78
CA GLY A 482 4.45 3.00 38.91
C GLY A 482 3.06 2.48 39.32
N LEU A 483 2.55 1.45 38.62
CA LEU A 483 1.27 0.83 38.95
C LEU A 483 1.29 0.17 40.33
N LYS A 484 2.38 -0.49 40.70
CA LYS A 484 2.57 -1.05 42.04
C LYS A 484 2.52 0.03 43.12
N ALA A 485 3.22 1.15 42.92
CA ALA A 485 3.21 2.29 43.85
C ALA A 485 1.80 2.90 44.00
N LEU A 486 1.00 2.85 42.93
CA LEU A 486 -0.41 3.28 42.91
C LEU A 486 -1.38 2.24 43.50
N GLY A 487 -0.88 1.09 43.94
CA GLY A 487 -1.64 0.01 44.59
C GLY A 487 -2.39 -0.89 43.61
N ALA A 488 -2.10 -0.83 42.31
CA ALA A 488 -2.67 -1.75 41.32
C ALA A 488 -2.11 -3.17 41.53
N ARG A 489 -2.96 -4.17 41.30
CA ARG A 489 -2.60 -5.60 41.38
C ARG A 489 -3.24 -6.35 40.22
N PRO A 490 -2.61 -7.42 39.73
CA PRO A 490 -3.26 -8.28 38.73
C PRO A 490 -4.47 -8.97 39.36
N THR A 491 -5.45 -9.33 38.54
CA THR A 491 -6.65 -10.05 39.02
C THR A 491 -6.28 -11.41 39.59
N ALA A 492 -5.34 -12.10 38.94
CA ALA A 492 -4.78 -13.36 39.40
C ALA A 492 -3.34 -13.54 38.89
N PRO A 493 -2.48 -14.28 39.62
CA PRO A 493 -1.18 -14.67 39.10
C PRO A 493 -1.31 -15.51 37.83
N ARG A 494 -0.46 -15.23 36.84
CA ARG A 494 -0.39 -15.94 35.55
C ARG A 494 0.97 -16.61 35.38
N TRP A 495 1.14 -17.40 34.33
CA TRP A 495 2.42 -18.05 34.04
C TRP A 495 3.23 -17.25 33.04
N VAL A 496 4.55 -17.22 33.17
CA VAL A 496 5.43 -16.66 32.15
C VAL A 496 5.37 -17.52 30.89
N ALA A 497 5.27 -16.91 29.71
CA ALA A 497 5.37 -17.60 28.43
C ALA A 497 6.81 -18.07 28.20
N ALA A 498 7.00 -19.23 27.56
CA ALA A 498 8.32 -19.82 27.35
C ALA A 498 9.30 -18.88 26.62
N ALA A 499 8.79 -18.11 25.66
CA ALA A 499 9.57 -17.10 24.93
C ALA A 499 10.24 -16.06 25.85
N HIS A 500 9.79 -15.93 27.09
CA HIS A 500 10.23 -14.94 28.07
C HIS A 500 10.74 -15.57 29.38
N GLU A 501 10.82 -16.90 29.48
CA GLU A 501 11.24 -17.56 30.73
C GLU A 501 12.75 -17.37 31.00
N GLU A 502 13.55 -17.32 29.92
CA GLU A 502 14.99 -17.05 29.97
C GLU A 502 15.35 -15.57 29.77
N ASP A 503 14.36 -14.70 29.59
CA ASP A 503 14.60 -13.27 29.39
C ASP A 503 15.14 -12.63 30.68
N GLU A 504 16.30 -11.98 30.54
CA GLU A 504 16.86 -11.08 31.56
C GLU A 504 16.07 -9.76 31.68
N GLU A 505 14.89 -9.66 31.06
CA GLU A 505 14.09 -8.44 31.04
C GLU A 505 13.68 -8.04 32.47
N PRO A 506 14.11 -6.86 32.97
CA PRO A 506 13.88 -6.46 34.36
C PRO A 506 12.40 -6.44 34.78
N ALA A 507 11.50 -6.16 33.83
CA ALA A 507 10.06 -6.14 34.05
C ALA A 507 9.50 -7.54 34.39
N VAL A 508 9.95 -8.58 33.68
CA VAL A 508 9.57 -9.97 33.94
C VAL A 508 10.11 -10.42 35.30
N GLN A 509 11.36 -10.08 35.61
CA GLN A 509 11.98 -10.40 36.90
C GLN A 509 11.25 -9.73 38.07
N LEU A 510 10.83 -8.48 37.92
CA LEU A 510 9.97 -7.81 38.91
C LEU A 510 8.63 -8.55 39.07
N ALA A 511 7.96 -8.89 37.97
CA ALA A 511 6.66 -9.55 38.02
C ALA A 511 6.72 -10.94 38.67
N LEU A 512 7.80 -11.70 38.43
CA LEU A 512 8.09 -12.96 39.11
C LEU A 512 8.34 -12.75 40.61
N LYS A 513 9.17 -11.75 40.97
CA LYS A 513 9.48 -11.42 42.38
C LYS A 513 8.23 -11.03 43.17
N GLU A 514 7.32 -10.28 42.56
CA GLU A 514 6.06 -9.84 43.18
C GLU A 514 4.96 -10.92 43.16
N GLY A 515 5.22 -12.07 42.54
CA GLY A 515 4.28 -13.18 42.43
C GLY A 515 3.09 -12.90 41.50
N TRP A 516 3.21 -11.87 40.63
CA TRP A 516 2.22 -11.58 39.59
C TRP A 516 2.33 -12.55 38.42
N LEU A 517 3.57 -12.95 38.11
CA LEU A 517 3.87 -14.06 37.23
C LEU A 517 4.49 -15.21 38.02
N ARG A 518 4.35 -16.42 37.49
CA ARG A 518 4.91 -17.66 38.01
C ARG A 518 5.66 -18.37 36.91
N LYS A 519 6.70 -19.13 37.28
CA LYS A 519 7.36 -20.03 36.33
C LYS A 519 6.35 -21.02 35.76
N ALA A 520 6.51 -21.33 34.48
CA ALA A 520 5.62 -22.24 33.78
C ALA A 520 5.69 -23.63 34.44
N PRO A 521 4.56 -24.32 34.62
CA PRO A 521 4.60 -25.74 34.93
C PRO A 521 5.11 -26.50 33.71
N ALA A 522 5.76 -27.64 33.93
CA ALA A 522 5.98 -28.59 32.86
C ALA A 522 4.62 -28.99 32.28
N ALA A 523 4.49 -28.92 30.96
CA ALA A 523 3.29 -29.33 30.24
C ALA A 523 3.68 -30.42 29.22
N ASP A 524 2.72 -31.27 28.87
CA ASP A 524 2.97 -32.36 27.93
C ASP A 524 2.96 -31.81 26.49
N PRO A 525 4.01 -32.03 25.69
CA PRO A 525 4.04 -31.58 24.31
C PRO A 525 3.06 -32.40 23.44
N PRO A 526 2.51 -31.83 22.36
CA PRO A 526 1.75 -32.61 21.39
C PRO A 526 2.65 -33.66 20.72
N THR A 527 2.07 -34.82 20.43
CA THR A 527 2.79 -35.88 19.70
C THR A 527 2.52 -35.76 18.21
N ILE A 528 3.58 -35.66 17.41
CA ILE A 528 3.46 -35.65 15.95
C ILE A 528 3.11 -37.05 15.47
N ARG A 529 2.19 -37.13 14.52
CA ARG A 529 1.74 -38.39 13.93
C ARG A 529 2.03 -38.43 12.44
N LYS A 530 1.94 -39.64 11.88
CA LYS A 530 1.78 -39.79 10.44
C LYS A 530 0.38 -39.36 10.02
N PRO A 531 0.19 -38.83 8.80
CA PRO A 531 -1.14 -38.54 8.27
C PRO A 531 -2.05 -39.77 8.36
N SER A 532 -3.20 -39.62 9.00
CA SER A 532 -4.22 -40.68 9.18
C SER A 532 -5.08 -40.87 7.94
N CYS A 533 -5.19 -39.84 7.10
CA CYS A 533 -6.08 -39.82 5.95
C CYS A 533 -5.46 -40.45 4.70
N PRO A 534 -6.22 -41.27 3.95
CA PRO A 534 -5.80 -41.76 2.66
C PRO A 534 -5.77 -40.60 1.64
N ALA A 535 -5.03 -40.77 0.55
CA ALA A 535 -5.06 -39.83 -0.56
C ALA A 535 -6.47 -39.75 -1.17
N LEU A 536 -7.08 -38.57 -1.15
CA LEU A 536 -8.46 -38.33 -1.62
C LEU A 536 -8.55 -37.99 -3.12
N LEU A 537 -7.48 -38.26 -3.87
CA LEU A 537 -7.36 -37.93 -5.30
C LEU A 537 -8.39 -38.59 -6.21
N LYS A 538 -8.64 -39.88 -6.00
CA LYS A 538 -9.60 -40.66 -6.81
C LYS A 538 -11.04 -40.12 -6.69
N PRO A 539 -11.58 -39.90 -5.48
CA PRO A 539 -12.93 -39.37 -5.34
C PRO A 539 -13.05 -37.88 -5.71
N ALA A 540 -11.97 -37.09 -5.69
CA ALA A 540 -11.98 -35.68 -6.07
C ALA A 540 -11.88 -35.41 -7.59
N ARG A 541 -11.91 -36.46 -8.43
CA ARG A 541 -11.63 -36.34 -9.88
C ARG A 541 -12.57 -35.38 -10.62
N SER A 542 -13.81 -35.23 -10.17
CA SER A 542 -14.77 -34.27 -10.75
C SER A 542 -14.36 -32.81 -10.57
N LEU A 543 -13.44 -32.52 -9.64
CA LEU A 543 -12.95 -31.17 -9.32
C LEU A 543 -11.59 -30.86 -9.91
N LEU A 544 -11.08 -31.71 -10.82
CA LEU A 544 -9.72 -31.58 -11.35
C LEU A 544 -9.43 -30.19 -11.95
N ALA A 545 -10.41 -29.58 -12.62
CA ALA A 545 -10.28 -28.24 -13.20
C ALA A 545 -10.14 -27.12 -12.15
N GLU A 546 -10.80 -27.27 -10.99
CA GLU A 546 -10.71 -26.32 -9.88
C GLU A 546 -9.41 -26.54 -9.10
N LEU A 547 -9.04 -27.80 -8.83
CA LEU A 547 -7.79 -28.16 -8.13
C LEU A 547 -6.53 -27.80 -8.93
N GLN A 548 -6.63 -27.66 -10.26
CA GLN A 548 -5.54 -27.16 -11.11
C GLN A 548 -5.21 -25.68 -10.86
N GLN A 549 -6.07 -24.94 -10.18
CA GLN A 549 -5.83 -23.54 -9.80
C GLN A 549 -5.13 -23.42 -8.44
N ALA A 550 -4.99 -24.52 -7.69
CA ALA A 550 -4.26 -24.55 -6.42
C ALA A 550 -2.75 -24.69 -6.64
N ASP A 551 -1.97 -24.09 -5.75
CA ASP A 551 -0.52 -24.20 -5.69
C ASP A 551 -0.10 -25.42 -4.87
N GLU A 552 -0.82 -25.70 -3.77
CA GLU A 552 -0.56 -26.82 -2.87
C GLU A 552 -1.83 -27.61 -2.56
N LEU A 553 -1.69 -28.92 -2.40
CA LEU A 553 -2.77 -29.85 -2.07
C LEU A 553 -2.35 -30.76 -0.91
N GLN A 554 -3.15 -30.79 0.15
CA GLN A 554 -2.88 -31.59 1.33
C GLN A 554 -4.15 -32.29 1.83
N THR A 555 -4.02 -33.53 2.28
CA THR A 555 -5.13 -34.23 2.96
C THR A 555 -5.09 -33.92 4.45
N VAL A 556 -6.21 -33.42 4.99
CA VAL A 556 -6.38 -33.12 6.40
C VAL A 556 -7.45 -34.00 7.03
N ASP A 557 -7.27 -34.34 8.30
CA ASP A 557 -8.19 -35.09 9.15
C ASP A 557 -9.00 -34.05 9.94
N LEU A 558 -10.32 -34.05 9.73
CA LEU A 558 -11.25 -33.16 10.40
C LEU A 558 -11.75 -33.74 11.74
N GLY A 559 -11.21 -34.88 12.18
CA GLY A 559 -11.62 -35.60 13.37
C GLY A 559 -12.64 -36.70 13.08
N SER A 560 -12.75 -37.66 14.00
CA SER A 560 -13.69 -38.79 13.92
C SER A 560 -13.58 -39.63 12.63
N GLY A 561 -12.38 -39.70 12.03
CA GLY A 561 -12.14 -40.46 10.80
C GLY A 561 -12.60 -39.76 9.52
N ARG A 562 -12.95 -38.46 9.58
CA ARG A 562 -13.33 -37.66 8.42
C ARG A 562 -12.09 -37.05 7.77
N CYS A 563 -11.93 -37.32 6.48
CA CYS A 563 -10.81 -36.81 5.70
C CYS A 563 -11.30 -35.80 4.68
N ALA A 564 -10.55 -34.71 4.53
CA ALA A 564 -10.79 -33.67 3.55
C ALA A 564 -9.52 -33.33 2.76
N LEU A 565 -9.72 -32.77 1.58
CA LEU A 565 -8.67 -32.19 0.75
C LEU A 565 -8.64 -30.69 1.01
N LEU A 566 -7.52 -30.20 1.52
CA LEU A 566 -7.17 -28.78 1.64
C LEU A 566 -6.42 -28.37 0.37
N ALA A 567 -6.95 -27.36 -0.33
CA ALA A 567 -6.32 -26.75 -1.48
C ALA A 567 -5.93 -25.31 -1.14
N LEU A 568 -4.67 -24.96 -1.35
CA LEU A 568 -4.13 -23.63 -1.09
C LEU A 568 -3.72 -23.00 -2.43
N ALA A 569 -4.08 -21.73 -2.65
CA ALA A 569 -3.63 -20.96 -3.79
C ALA A 569 -3.24 -19.54 -3.39
N GLY A 570 -2.42 -18.91 -4.21
CA GLY A 570 -1.88 -17.58 -3.96
C GLY A 570 -0.52 -17.65 -3.27
N GLN A 571 0.19 -16.52 -3.28
CA GLN A 571 1.52 -16.45 -2.69
C GLN A 571 1.42 -16.22 -1.17
N GLY A 572 2.21 -16.98 -0.41
CA GLY A 572 2.46 -16.69 1.01
C GLY A 572 3.03 -15.27 1.15
N THR A 573 2.76 -14.62 2.29
CA THR A 573 3.26 -13.27 2.57
C THR A 573 4.78 -13.28 2.65
N GLY A 574 5.42 -13.06 1.50
CA GLY A 574 6.85 -12.91 1.36
C GLY A 574 7.10 -11.69 0.49
N ARG A 575 7.51 -10.58 1.09
CA ARG A 575 8.07 -9.50 0.29
C ARG A 575 9.36 -10.00 -0.37
N ARG A 576 9.58 -9.70 -1.64
CA ARG A 576 10.79 -9.64 -2.53
C ARG A 576 10.49 -10.37 -3.84
N GLU A 577 10.61 -9.71 -5.00
CA GLU A 577 11.90 -9.46 -5.67
C GLU A 577 11.86 -8.22 -6.60
N PHE A 578 13.01 -7.58 -6.83
CA PHE A 578 13.22 -6.65 -7.93
C PHE A 578 13.54 -7.47 -9.18
N GLU A 579 12.64 -7.55 -10.16
CA GLU A 579 13.02 -8.06 -11.47
C GLU A 579 13.79 -6.98 -12.22
N SER A 580 15.11 -7.15 -12.29
CA SER A 580 15.96 -6.41 -13.22
C SER A 580 16.29 -7.30 -14.43
N ARG A 581 15.58 -7.14 -15.55
CA ARG A 581 15.94 -7.75 -16.85
C ARG A 581 15.98 -6.71 -18.00
N SER A 582 16.80 -5.70 -17.73
CA SER A 582 17.48 -4.65 -18.49
C SER A 582 16.77 -3.86 -19.60
N PHE A 583 16.32 -2.65 -19.20
CA PHE A 583 16.49 -1.34 -19.87
C PHE A 583 16.95 -0.34 -18.76
N GLU A 584 18.10 -0.64 -18.11
CA GLU A 584 18.25 -0.56 -16.63
C GLU A 584 19.23 0.46 -16.01
N ALA A 585 18.99 1.74 -16.28
CA ALA A 585 19.32 2.72 -15.24
C ALA A 585 18.29 3.86 -15.17
N GLY A 586 17.02 3.59 -15.48
CA GLY A 586 15.99 4.63 -15.49
C GLY A 586 14.51 4.23 -15.49
N LEU A 587 14.18 2.94 -15.54
CA LEU A 587 12.83 2.45 -15.24
C LEU A 587 12.94 1.38 -14.15
N GLU A 588 13.13 1.83 -12.91
CA GLU A 588 12.95 0.94 -11.74
C GLU A 588 11.46 0.59 -11.67
N ARG A 589 11.14 -0.69 -11.89
CA ARG A 589 9.79 -1.17 -11.69
C ARG A 589 9.64 -1.54 -10.21
N PHE A 590 9.00 -0.64 -9.46
CA PHE A 590 8.39 -1.04 -8.20
C PHE A 590 7.23 -1.97 -8.56
N GLN A 591 7.37 -3.25 -8.27
CA GLN A 591 6.20 -4.10 -8.13
C GLN A 591 5.76 -3.95 -6.67
N PRO A 592 4.69 -3.18 -6.37
CA PRO A 592 4.07 -3.30 -5.06
C PRO A 592 3.64 -4.75 -4.92
N LEU A 593 4.30 -5.49 -4.03
CA LEU A 593 3.83 -6.80 -3.65
C LEU A 593 2.55 -6.55 -2.87
N ALA A 594 1.45 -7.04 -3.43
CA ALA A 594 0.19 -7.11 -2.72
C ALA A 594 0.42 -7.88 -1.42
N ASP A 595 -0.30 -7.51 -0.36
CA ASP A 595 -0.50 -8.39 0.78
C ASP A 595 -0.89 -9.77 0.20
N GLY A 596 -0.19 -10.83 0.60
CA GLY A 596 -0.39 -12.15 0.00
C GLY A 596 -1.86 -12.55 0.08
N ASP A 597 -2.52 -12.66 -1.07
CA ASP A 597 -3.93 -13.10 -1.18
C ASP A 597 -3.96 -14.63 -1.17
N ARG A 598 -3.47 -15.22 -0.07
CA ARG A 598 -3.47 -16.67 0.10
C ARG A 598 -4.91 -17.08 0.43
N ARG A 599 -5.47 -17.91 -0.45
CA ARG A 599 -6.82 -18.45 -0.33
C ARG A 599 -6.73 -19.94 -0.09
N ALA A 600 -7.66 -20.44 0.71
CA ALA A 600 -7.75 -21.85 1.03
C ALA A 600 -9.16 -22.35 0.76
N TRP A 601 -9.26 -23.57 0.24
CA TRP A 601 -10.50 -24.29 0.07
C TRP A 601 -10.41 -25.67 0.68
N LEU A 602 -11.54 -26.16 1.15
CA LEU A 602 -11.69 -27.50 1.70
C LEU A 602 -12.68 -28.30 0.86
N TRP A 603 -12.44 -29.59 0.71
CA TRP A 603 -13.37 -30.51 0.06
C TRP A 603 -13.44 -31.85 0.79
N GLU A 604 -14.65 -32.34 1.04
CA GLU A 604 -14.89 -33.67 1.61
C GLU A 604 -15.47 -34.63 0.57
N PRO A 605 -15.17 -35.95 0.66
CA PRO A 605 -15.79 -36.96 -0.20
C PRO A 605 -17.32 -36.86 -0.23
N GLY A 606 -17.89 -36.76 -1.44
CA GLY A 606 -19.33 -36.60 -1.67
C GLY A 606 -19.79 -35.16 -1.88
N GLN A 607 -18.92 -34.15 -1.71
CA GLN A 607 -19.22 -32.77 -2.08
C GLN A 607 -18.97 -32.53 -3.58
N THR A 608 -19.76 -31.64 -4.18
CA THR A 608 -19.71 -31.34 -5.62
C THR A 608 -18.86 -30.11 -5.99
N ALA A 609 -18.33 -29.38 -5.01
CA ALA A 609 -17.54 -28.16 -5.21
C ALA A 609 -16.55 -27.94 -4.05
N LEU A 610 -15.45 -27.22 -4.33
CA LEU A 610 -14.55 -26.70 -3.31
C LEU A 610 -15.22 -25.60 -2.46
N LYS A 611 -14.98 -25.63 -1.15
CA LYS A 611 -15.57 -24.72 -0.16
C LYS A 611 -14.52 -23.73 0.35
N PRO A 612 -14.67 -22.41 0.17
CA PRO A 612 -13.68 -21.44 0.64
C PRO A 612 -13.62 -21.37 2.17
N LEU A 613 -12.43 -21.20 2.71
CA LEU A 613 -12.18 -20.97 4.13
C LEU A 613 -12.09 -19.46 4.44
N GLU A 614 -12.50 -19.07 5.65
CA GLU A 614 -12.39 -17.69 6.14
C GLU A 614 -10.94 -17.30 6.49
N SER A 615 -10.09 -18.28 6.76
CA SER A 615 -8.67 -18.08 7.06
C SER A 615 -7.85 -19.17 6.37
N ALA A 616 -6.73 -18.79 5.78
CA ALA A 616 -5.85 -19.70 5.05
C ALA A 616 -4.53 -19.93 5.83
N PRO A 617 -4.09 -21.20 5.98
CA PRO A 617 -2.72 -21.49 6.39
C PRO A 617 -1.71 -20.90 5.40
N LEU A 618 -0.62 -20.37 5.94
CA LEU A 618 0.52 -19.83 5.19
C LEU A 618 1.54 -20.87 4.81
N GLY A 619 1.52 -22.04 5.44
CA GLY A 619 2.44 -23.13 5.17
C GLY A 619 1.79 -24.52 5.29
N PRO A 620 2.59 -25.58 5.05
CA PRO A 620 2.13 -26.95 5.21
C PRO A 620 1.77 -27.23 6.66
N LEU A 621 0.75 -28.08 6.85
CA LEU A 621 0.26 -28.42 8.18
C LEU A 621 0.78 -29.79 8.63
N LEU A 622 1.29 -29.88 9.84
CA LEU A 622 1.75 -31.13 10.44
C LEU A 622 0.64 -31.75 11.30
N PRO A 623 0.27 -33.02 11.09
CA PRO A 623 -0.73 -33.67 11.92
C PRO A 623 -0.16 -33.94 13.31
N VAL A 624 -0.86 -33.44 14.33
CA VAL A 624 -0.51 -33.63 15.73
C VAL A 624 -1.67 -34.28 16.48
N GLN A 625 -1.34 -35.05 17.51
CA GLN A 625 -2.33 -35.57 18.44
C GLN A 625 -2.03 -35.10 19.85
N TRP A 626 -3.09 -34.63 20.50
CA TRP A 626 -3.05 -34.19 21.88
C TRP A 626 -4.31 -34.65 22.60
N GLN A 627 -4.15 -35.38 23.70
CA GLN A 627 -5.25 -35.94 24.51
C GLN A 627 -6.35 -36.66 23.69
N GLY A 628 -5.94 -37.40 22.65
CA GLY A 628 -6.87 -38.12 21.77
C GLY A 628 -7.48 -37.30 20.63
N GLN A 629 -7.32 -35.96 20.63
CA GLN A 629 -7.80 -35.07 19.56
C GLN A 629 -6.79 -34.99 18.42
N ALA A 630 -7.27 -35.04 17.17
CA ALA A 630 -6.48 -34.80 15.98
C ALA A 630 -6.51 -33.29 15.64
N LEU A 631 -5.34 -32.68 15.57
CA LEU A 631 -5.15 -31.26 15.30
C LEU A 631 -4.02 -31.10 14.27
N TRP A 632 -3.83 -29.88 13.81
CA TRP A 632 -2.87 -29.55 12.76
C TRP A 632 -1.97 -28.41 13.22
N LEU A 633 -0.67 -28.57 13.02
CA LEU A 633 0.33 -27.60 13.42
C LEU A 633 0.89 -26.91 12.17
N GLU A 634 0.70 -25.60 12.08
CA GLU A 634 1.40 -24.72 11.17
C GLU A 634 2.67 -24.24 11.86
N LEU A 635 3.83 -24.49 11.25
CA LEU A 635 5.11 -23.99 11.76
C LEU A 635 5.27 -22.50 11.49
N GLU A 636 6.23 -21.89 12.17
CA GLU A 636 6.65 -20.53 11.88
C GLU A 636 7.06 -20.37 10.40
N TRP A 637 6.80 -19.20 9.86
CA TRP A 637 7.13 -18.83 8.50
C TRP A 637 7.97 -17.56 8.49
N GLU A 638 9.14 -17.61 7.85
CA GLU A 638 10.01 -16.44 7.68
C GLU A 638 9.96 -15.94 6.24
N GLY A 639 9.31 -14.79 6.03
CA GLY A 639 9.40 -14.02 4.79
C GLY A 639 10.46 -12.92 4.91
N SER A 640 10.88 -12.30 3.81
CA SER A 640 12.03 -11.35 3.85
C SER A 640 11.80 -10.03 4.62
N ALA A 641 10.58 -9.76 5.09
CA ALA A 641 10.23 -8.57 5.85
C ALA A 641 9.29 -8.83 7.05
N THR A 642 8.78 -10.06 7.20
CA THR A 642 7.83 -10.43 8.26
C THR A 642 8.07 -11.88 8.65
N ARG A 643 8.12 -12.14 9.96
CA ARG A 643 8.12 -13.48 10.55
C ARG A 643 6.72 -13.74 11.10
N GLU A 644 6.04 -14.74 10.57
CA GLU A 644 4.75 -15.20 11.05
C GLU A 644 4.99 -16.36 12.02
N PRO A 645 4.50 -16.29 13.27
CA PRO A 645 4.67 -17.39 14.20
C PRO A 645 3.70 -18.54 13.88
N GLY A 646 4.06 -19.74 14.36
CA GLY A 646 3.27 -20.93 14.17
C GLY A 646 1.86 -20.83 14.75
N LYS A 647 0.94 -21.63 14.21
CA LYS A 647 -0.47 -21.68 14.61
C LYS A 647 -0.93 -23.12 14.71
N LEU A 648 -1.90 -23.38 15.56
CA LEU A 648 -2.60 -24.65 15.55
C LEU A 648 -3.93 -24.48 14.82
N TRP A 649 -4.35 -25.54 14.14
CA TRP A 649 -5.60 -25.62 13.39
C TRP A 649 -6.42 -26.84 13.83
N GLN A 650 -7.74 -26.68 13.81
CA GLN A 650 -8.68 -27.74 14.14
C GLN A 650 -9.73 -27.88 13.03
N GLY A 651 -10.12 -29.12 12.73
CA GLY A 651 -11.31 -29.43 11.93
C GLY A 651 -12.58 -29.53 12.79
N GLY A 652 -13.69 -29.04 12.24
CA GLY A 652 -14.97 -28.84 12.91
C GLY A 652 -16.01 -29.88 12.52
N ALA A 653 -17.29 -29.57 12.78
CA ALA A 653 -18.39 -30.51 12.66
C ALA A 653 -18.69 -30.91 11.19
N PRO A 654 -19.57 -31.88 10.91
CA PRO A 654 -19.97 -32.19 9.54
C PRO A 654 -20.78 -31.06 8.91
N GLY A 655 -20.37 -30.59 7.73
CA GLY A 655 -21.21 -29.83 6.81
C GLY A 655 -21.10 -28.31 6.82
N LYS A 656 -20.28 -27.67 7.66
CA LYS A 656 -20.08 -26.20 7.61
C LYS A 656 -18.71 -25.85 7.02
N THR A 657 -18.67 -24.86 6.15
CA THR A 657 -17.44 -24.31 5.53
C THR A 657 -16.49 -23.70 6.57
N ALA A 658 -17.04 -23.20 7.69
CA ALA A 658 -16.32 -22.58 8.80
C ALA A 658 -15.63 -23.59 9.74
N ASP A 659 -15.53 -24.87 9.36
CA ASP A 659 -15.10 -25.92 10.28
C ASP A 659 -13.56 -26.08 10.36
N PHE A 660 -12.76 -25.54 9.43
CA PHE A 660 -11.29 -25.58 9.55
C PHE A 660 -10.74 -24.20 9.96
N MET A 661 -10.41 -24.03 11.24
CA MET A 661 -10.05 -22.73 11.82
C MET A 661 -8.80 -22.80 12.69
N PRO A 662 -8.07 -21.69 12.84
CA PRO A 662 -7.00 -21.60 13.83
C PRO A 662 -7.58 -21.77 15.24
N LEU A 663 -6.91 -22.53 16.08
CA LEU A 663 -7.29 -22.69 17.47
C LEU A 663 -7.13 -21.37 18.22
N PRO A 664 -8.12 -21.00 19.05
CA PRO A 664 -8.04 -19.78 19.81
C PRO A 664 -6.93 -19.87 20.87
N LYS A 665 -6.39 -18.71 21.27
CA LYS A 665 -5.36 -18.58 22.35
C LYS A 665 -5.78 -19.22 23.68
N GLN A 666 -7.08 -19.32 23.92
CA GLN A 666 -7.63 -19.92 25.14
C GLN A 666 -7.66 -21.44 25.09
N HIS A 667 -7.40 -22.06 23.93
CA HIS A 667 -7.41 -23.51 23.83
C HIS A 667 -6.30 -24.11 24.73
N PRO A 668 -6.59 -25.15 25.53
CA PRO A 668 -5.62 -25.74 26.45
C PRO A 668 -4.29 -26.14 25.79
N LEU A 669 -4.32 -26.70 24.57
CA LEU A 669 -3.10 -27.00 23.82
C LEU A 669 -2.31 -25.74 23.42
N THR A 670 -2.99 -24.69 22.96
CA THR A 670 -2.32 -23.42 22.59
C THR A 670 -1.63 -22.82 23.82
N GLN A 671 -2.27 -22.87 24.99
CA GLN A 671 -1.65 -22.44 26.25
C GLN A 671 -0.48 -23.35 26.66
N ALA A 672 -0.64 -24.68 26.55
CA ALA A 672 0.42 -25.63 26.87
C ALA A 672 1.67 -25.42 25.98
N LEU A 673 1.48 -25.12 24.69
CA LEU A 673 2.57 -24.75 23.79
C LEU A 673 3.17 -23.40 24.16
N ALA A 674 2.36 -22.37 24.45
CA ALA A 674 2.89 -21.07 24.87
C ALA A 674 3.73 -21.13 26.16
N LEU A 675 3.46 -22.13 27.02
CA LEU A 675 4.22 -22.40 28.25
C LEU A 675 5.54 -23.16 28.01
N GLN A 676 5.70 -23.83 26.87
CA GLN A 676 6.86 -24.67 26.57
C GLN A 676 7.72 -24.14 25.43
N CYS A 677 7.10 -23.46 24.46
CA CYS A 677 7.69 -23.08 23.20
C CYS A 677 7.44 -21.60 22.87
N ASP A 678 8.43 -20.98 22.23
CA ASP A 678 8.24 -19.78 21.46
C ASP A 678 7.61 -20.14 20.11
N PHE A 679 6.43 -19.58 19.80
CA PHE A 679 5.77 -19.80 18.51
C PHE A 679 6.57 -19.25 17.31
N GLN A 680 7.54 -18.38 17.53
CA GLN A 680 8.47 -17.96 16.47
C GLN A 680 9.54 -19.01 16.18
N ALA A 681 9.83 -19.92 17.11
CA ALA A 681 10.84 -20.97 16.98
C ALA A 681 10.23 -22.35 17.29
N LEU A 682 8.98 -22.56 16.87
CA LEU A 682 8.18 -23.72 17.23
C LEU A 682 8.78 -25.00 16.67
N SER A 683 9.31 -24.96 15.44
CA SER A 683 10.03 -26.08 14.83
C SER A 683 11.22 -26.52 15.68
N THR A 684 12.00 -25.56 16.18
CA THR A 684 13.19 -25.81 17.01
C THR A 684 12.79 -26.34 18.38
N CYS A 685 11.78 -25.75 19.03
CA CYS A 685 11.28 -26.20 20.33
C CYS A 685 10.79 -27.66 20.29
N LEU A 686 10.08 -28.02 19.21
CA LEU A 686 9.55 -29.36 19.03
C LEU A 686 10.58 -30.35 18.45
N GLY A 687 11.82 -29.92 18.21
CA GLY A 687 12.90 -30.76 17.71
C GLY A 687 12.66 -31.25 16.27
N LEU A 688 12.03 -30.44 15.44
CA LEU A 688 11.69 -30.80 14.06
C LEU A 688 12.81 -30.44 13.09
N SER A 689 13.26 -31.42 12.30
CA SER A 689 14.18 -31.18 11.20
C SER A 689 13.41 -30.75 9.92
N GLU A 690 14.05 -30.02 9.01
CA GLU A 690 13.48 -29.71 7.68
C GLU A 690 13.03 -30.97 6.91
N THR A 691 13.59 -32.13 7.24
CA THR A 691 13.23 -33.44 6.70
C THR A 691 12.01 -34.09 7.37
N ASP A 692 11.67 -33.73 8.60
CA ASP A 692 10.46 -34.19 9.30
C ASP A 692 9.23 -33.34 8.97
N ALA A 693 9.45 -32.12 8.45
CA ALA A 693 8.42 -31.35 7.79
C ALA A 693 8.01 -32.12 6.52
N LEU A 694 6.94 -32.91 6.64
CA LEU A 694 6.29 -33.58 5.52
C LEU A 694 6.01 -32.53 4.43
N GLN A 695 6.90 -32.39 3.44
CA GLN A 695 6.59 -31.59 2.28
C GLN A 695 5.32 -32.18 1.68
N PRO A 696 4.22 -31.41 1.57
CA PRO A 696 3.05 -31.91 0.87
C PRO A 696 3.54 -32.33 -0.52
N PRO A 697 3.04 -33.45 -1.07
CA PRO A 697 3.40 -33.84 -2.42
C PRO A 697 3.18 -32.64 -3.33
N SER A 698 4.19 -32.28 -4.12
CA SER A 698 4.07 -31.16 -5.06
C SER A 698 2.79 -31.36 -5.88
N ARG A 699 2.13 -30.26 -6.28
CA ARG A 699 0.95 -30.34 -7.16
C ARG A 699 1.20 -31.31 -8.33
N GLU A 700 2.39 -31.28 -8.92
CA GLU A 700 2.77 -32.18 -10.01
C GLU A 700 2.80 -33.66 -9.59
N ASP A 701 3.37 -33.99 -8.44
CA ASP A 701 3.38 -35.36 -7.92
C ASP A 701 1.97 -35.84 -7.56
N TYR A 702 1.14 -34.94 -7.03
CA TYR A 702 -0.24 -35.21 -6.67
C TYR A 702 -1.10 -35.46 -7.92
N LEU A 703 -0.97 -34.61 -8.96
CA LEU A 703 -1.69 -34.75 -10.23
C LEU A 703 -1.17 -35.93 -11.08
N ARG A 704 0.14 -36.21 -11.10
CA ARG A 704 0.70 -37.37 -11.81
C ARG A 704 0.13 -38.69 -11.27
N ARG A 705 0.00 -38.82 -9.95
CA ARG A 705 -0.64 -40.00 -9.32
C ARG A 705 -2.12 -40.12 -9.68
N ALA A 706 -2.84 -39.00 -9.80
CA ALA A 706 -4.24 -39.00 -10.22
C ALA A 706 -4.44 -39.38 -11.69
N LEU A 707 -3.51 -38.99 -12.57
CA LEU A 707 -3.56 -39.23 -14.00
C LEU A 707 -3.01 -40.62 -14.40
N ALA A 708 -2.10 -41.20 -13.62
CA ALA A 708 -1.53 -42.53 -13.87
C ALA A 708 -2.53 -43.69 -13.70
N GLU A 709 -3.69 -43.45 -13.09
CA GLU A 709 -4.71 -44.47 -12.84
C GLU A 709 -6.02 -44.23 -13.62
N THR A 710 -5.95 -43.84 -14.89
CA THR A 710 -7.08 -44.07 -15.80
C THR A 710 -7.29 -45.57 -16.00
N PRO A 711 -8.49 -46.12 -15.74
CA PRO A 711 -8.76 -47.51 -16.08
C PRO A 711 -8.70 -47.66 -17.59
N THR A 712 -7.83 -48.54 -18.08
CA THR A 712 -7.89 -49.01 -19.46
C THR A 712 -9.28 -49.58 -19.70
N PRO A 713 -10.02 -49.14 -20.73
CA PRO A 713 -11.31 -49.73 -21.04
C PRO A 713 -11.07 -51.21 -21.39
N LYS A 714 -11.70 -52.11 -20.63
CA LYS A 714 -11.79 -53.53 -21.00
C LYS A 714 -12.45 -53.59 -22.38
N LYS A 715 -11.67 -53.97 -23.40
CA LYS A 715 -12.21 -54.35 -24.71
C LYS A 715 -13.08 -55.59 -24.51
N ARG A 716 -14.32 -55.54 -25.02
CA ARG A 716 -15.16 -56.71 -25.23
C ARG A 716 -14.56 -57.60 -26.30
#